data_AF-A0A3L6FBW4-F1
#
_entry.id   AF-A0A3L6FBW4-F1
#
_cell.length_a   1.000
_cell.length_b   1.000
_cell.length_c   1.000
_cell.angle_alpha   90.00
_cell.angle_beta   90.00
_cell.angle_gamma   90.00
#
_symmetry.space_group_name_H-M   'P 1'
#
loop_
_entity.id
_entity.type
_entity.pdbx_description
1 polymer ?
#
loop_
_entity_poly.entity_id
_entity_poly.type
_entity_poly.pdbx_seq_one_letter_code
_entity_poly.pdbx_strand_id
1 'polypeptide(L)'
;MSAAPARIIFSFFSSMEPLRLAASAPVAAGNSRQQGRHRVDSVRPSAVSNDFGLQEGLTHVQKLLHRRRQKGDDREMMVTIDSLKRLCVDHYFEEEIESGTSACMGLIHSDDLFDATLAFRLLREAGHGVSASRFTDDSGEFKLPPSNDEDTIKGLLSLHDMSHLDMGGEALLCKAKEFSSKNLASAIGHLEPSLAEYVKQSLDHPYHLSLMQYKARHHLTYLQSLPIRDRDTAVEKLAAAEFQLNRLLHQKEMQEITRWWMELGLAQEIPVVRDQVLKWYMWSMTALQGSSFSRYRVEMTKIISLVYVVDDIFDLVGTLEELSLFTEAVKMWDTVAADSLPSYMRSCYNALYTITNEIAEMAEKKHGLNSINHLRKAWATLFDGFMVEARWLAIDQVPTAEDYLRNGVVTSGVPLTFVHIFTLVGCEQSIESLIDQMPSVISCPAKILRLRDDMGSAKDEAQEGFDGSYRDFYLMENPRCSRNDAEAHMHSLIAREWEELNRECLYTRTFSSNCTRVCLNTARMIGVIWWMELGLAQEIPVVRDQVLKWYMWSMTALQGSSFSRYRVEMTKIISLVYVVDDIFDLVGTLEELSLFTEAVKMWDTVAADSLPSYMRSCYNALYTITNEIAEMAEKKHGLNSINHLRKAWATLFDGFMVEARWLAIDQVPTAEDYLRNGVVTSGVPLTFVHIFTLVGCEQSIESLIDQMPSVISCPAKILRLRDDMGSAKDEAQEGFDGSYRDFYLMENPRCSRNDAEAYMHSLIAREWEELNRECLYTRTFSSNCTRVCLNTARMISVMYSYNKEQRLLVLEDYAKMLIL
;
A
#
# COMPACT_ATOMS: atom_id res chain seq x y z
N MET A 1 -14.51 53.14 13.89
CA MET A 1 -13.07 53.47 14.03
C MET A 1 -12.32 52.33 13.36
N SER A 2 -12.04 52.40 12.05
CA SER A 2 -10.76 52.87 11.46
C SER A 2 -9.55 52.16 12.10
N ALA A 3 -8.62 51.52 11.40
CA ALA A 3 -8.29 51.42 9.99
C ALA A 3 -7.46 50.13 9.77
N ALA A 4 -7.29 49.75 8.50
CA ALA A 4 -6.60 48.57 7.96
C ALA A 4 -5.05 48.61 8.11
N PRO A 5 -4.26 47.93 7.25
CA PRO A 5 -3.84 46.52 7.30
C PRO A 5 -2.30 46.39 7.45
N ALA A 6 -1.78 45.24 7.89
CA ALA A 6 -0.34 44.97 7.82
C ALA A 6 -0.03 43.85 6.81
N ARG A 7 0.35 44.28 5.60
CA ARG A 7 1.17 43.50 4.66
C ARG A 7 2.63 43.59 5.09
N ILE A 8 3.30 42.45 5.25
CA ILE A 8 4.75 42.26 5.12
C ILE A 8 4.90 40.83 4.57
N ILE A 9 4.85 40.57 3.25
CA ILE A 9 5.97 40.55 2.29
C ILE A 9 7.31 40.07 2.87
N PHE A 10 7.60 38.77 2.68
CA PHE A 10 8.88 38.36 2.11
C PHE A 10 8.63 37.40 0.94
N SER A 11 8.91 37.91 -0.25
CA SER A 11 9.22 37.12 -1.43
C SER A 11 10.62 36.52 -1.29
N PHE A 12 10.79 35.23 -1.50
CA PHE A 12 12.02 34.66 -2.06
C PHE A 12 11.70 33.49 -3.00
N PHE A 13 11.24 33.83 -4.22
CA PHE A 13 11.59 33.03 -5.39
C PHE A 13 12.76 33.74 -6.09
N SER A 14 13.91 33.08 -6.18
CA SER A 14 14.81 33.07 -7.35
C SER A 14 16.20 32.54 -6.97
N SER A 15 16.46 31.27 -7.28
CA SER A 15 17.67 30.88 -8.03
C SER A 15 17.54 29.43 -8.53
N MET A 16 16.75 29.22 -9.58
CA MET A 16 17.08 28.19 -10.56
C MET A 16 17.32 28.91 -11.88
N GLU A 17 18.59 29.12 -12.21
CA GLU A 17 18.96 29.50 -13.57
C GLU A 17 18.58 28.35 -14.53
N PRO A 18 17.94 28.65 -15.67
CA PRO A 18 17.73 27.66 -16.71
C PRO A 18 19.08 27.27 -17.32
N LEU A 19 19.33 25.96 -17.40
CA LEU A 19 20.43 25.38 -18.16
C LEU A 19 20.36 25.85 -19.63
N ARG A 20 21.19 26.84 -19.96
CA ARG A 20 21.52 27.21 -21.34
C ARG A 20 22.35 26.08 -21.94
N LEU A 21 21.71 25.20 -22.72
CA LEU A 21 22.42 24.35 -23.66
C LEU A 21 23.08 25.25 -24.72
N ALA A 22 24.41 25.19 -24.81
CA ALA A 22 25.21 25.96 -25.74
C ALA A 22 24.76 25.70 -27.20
N ALA A 23 24.42 26.79 -27.88
CA ALA A 23 24.17 26.81 -29.31
C ALA A 23 25.48 26.53 -30.08
N SER A 24 25.47 25.51 -30.94
CA SER A 24 26.38 25.43 -32.08
C SER A 24 25.77 26.17 -33.28
N ALA A 25 26.54 27.10 -33.84
CA ALA A 25 26.17 28.01 -34.92
C ALA A 25 25.87 27.32 -36.29
N PRO A 26 25.27 28.02 -37.26
CA PRO A 26 24.46 27.45 -38.33
C PRO A 26 25.24 27.19 -39.63
N VAL A 27 24.76 26.25 -40.45
CA VAL A 27 25.10 26.14 -41.87
C VAL A 27 23.83 26.23 -42.70
N ALA A 28 23.95 26.99 -43.79
CA ALA A 28 22.89 27.62 -44.55
C ALA A 28 22.03 26.70 -45.44
N ALA A 29 20.85 27.25 -45.72
CA ALA A 29 19.81 26.93 -46.69
C ALA A 29 20.14 26.07 -47.93
N GLY A 30 19.19 25.19 -48.25
CA GLY A 30 19.01 24.59 -49.57
C GLY A 30 17.63 23.93 -49.72
N ASN A 31 16.71 24.63 -50.39
CA ASN A 31 15.38 24.13 -50.81
C ASN A 31 15.49 22.88 -51.70
N SER A 32 14.60 21.90 -51.54
CA SER A 32 13.61 21.47 -52.56
C SER A 32 12.88 20.16 -52.21
N ARG A 33 11.60 20.13 -52.62
CA ARG A 33 10.62 19.04 -52.51
C ARG A 33 11.07 17.76 -53.24
N GLN A 34 10.75 16.58 -52.69
CA GLN A 34 9.99 15.55 -53.41
C GLN A 34 9.55 14.37 -52.51
N GLN A 35 8.40 13.81 -52.89
CA GLN A 35 7.62 12.74 -52.25
C GLN A 35 8.39 11.42 -52.15
N GLY A 36 8.19 10.71 -51.04
CA GLY A 36 8.53 9.28 -50.91
C GLY A 36 7.64 8.63 -49.86
N ARG A 37 6.68 7.80 -50.30
CA ARG A 37 5.89 6.90 -49.45
C ARG A 37 6.82 6.01 -48.64
N HIS A 38 6.79 6.10 -47.31
CA HIS A 38 7.37 5.08 -46.45
C HIS A 38 6.32 4.47 -45.53
N ARG A 39 6.29 3.14 -45.64
CA ARG A 39 5.59 2.13 -44.85
C ARG A 39 5.81 2.41 -43.36
N VAL A 40 4.73 2.32 -42.58
CA VAL A 40 4.78 2.45 -41.11
C VAL A 40 5.53 1.24 -40.56
N ASP A 41 6.80 1.43 -40.23
CA ASP A 41 7.54 0.50 -39.37
C ASP A 41 7.16 0.79 -37.91
N SER A 42 6.67 -0.23 -37.24
CA SER A 42 6.39 -0.25 -35.81
C SER A 42 7.63 0.14 -35.02
N VAL A 43 7.55 1.25 -34.29
CA VAL A 43 8.58 1.69 -33.35
C VAL A 43 8.62 0.68 -32.18
N ARG A 44 9.61 -0.22 -32.19
CA ARG A 44 10.01 -1.01 -31.02
C ARG A 44 10.81 -0.11 -30.07
N PRO A 45 10.46 0.01 -28.79
CA PRO A 45 11.33 0.64 -27.80
C PRO A 45 12.57 -0.23 -27.58
N SER A 46 13.75 0.38 -27.53
CA SER A 46 15.02 -0.28 -27.25
C SER A 46 15.08 -0.79 -25.80
N ALA A 47 14.76 -2.07 -25.60
CA ALA A 47 14.92 -2.82 -24.34
C ALA A 47 15.58 -4.18 -24.63
N VAL A 48 16.82 -4.17 -25.15
CA VAL A 48 17.40 -5.37 -25.80
C VAL A 48 18.01 -6.39 -24.81
N SER A 49 18.00 -6.15 -23.48
CA SER A 49 18.60 -7.09 -22.51
C SER A 49 17.61 -7.97 -21.74
N ASN A 50 16.40 -7.49 -21.41
CA ASN A 50 15.44 -8.24 -20.57
C ASN A 50 14.41 -9.04 -21.38
N ASP A 51 14.28 -8.77 -22.68
CA ASP A 51 13.32 -9.43 -23.56
C ASP A 51 13.69 -10.92 -23.81
N PHE A 52 14.98 -11.25 -23.73
CA PHE A 52 15.49 -12.58 -24.04
C PHE A 52 15.03 -13.65 -23.02
N GLY A 53 15.09 -13.34 -21.72
CA GLY A 53 14.70 -14.27 -20.66
C GLY A 53 13.18 -14.49 -20.58
N LEU A 54 12.39 -13.45 -20.86
CA LEU A 54 10.93 -13.57 -20.91
C LEU A 54 10.49 -14.42 -22.11
N GLN A 55 11.01 -14.13 -23.32
CA GLN A 55 10.66 -14.87 -24.54
C GLN A 55 11.06 -16.34 -24.47
N GLU A 56 12.22 -16.64 -23.88
CA GLU A 56 12.65 -18.01 -23.62
C GLU A 56 11.71 -18.71 -22.64
N GLY A 57 11.33 -18.04 -21.54
CA GLY A 57 10.35 -18.53 -20.56
C GLY A 57 9.00 -18.86 -21.20
N LEU A 58 8.46 -17.95 -22.01
CA LEU A 58 7.20 -18.15 -22.75
C LEU A 58 7.26 -19.40 -23.63
N THR A 59 8.33 -19.53 -24.41
CA THR A 59 8.53 -20.67 -25.31
C THR A 59 8.62 -22.00 -24.55
N HIS A 60 9.27 -22.02 -23.39
CA HIS A 60 9.38 -23.23 -22.56
C HIS A 60 8.05 -23.64 -21.95
N VAL A 61 7.27 -22.68 -21.43
CA VAL A 61 5.95 -22.94 -20.88
C VAL A 61 4.97 -23.43 -21.96
N GLN A 62 4.98 -22.84 -23.16
CA GLN A 62 4.17 -23.34 -24.28
C GLN A 62 4.49 -24.79 -24.64
N LYS A 63 5.79 -25.14 -24.71
CA LYS A 63 6.22 -26.53 -24.95
C LYS A 63 5.79 -27.46 -23.83
N LEU A 64 5.80 -27.00 -22.58
CA LEU A 64 5.34 -27.76 -21.42
C LEU A 64 3.84 -28.07 -21.53
N LEU A 65 3.02 -27.05 -21.75
CA LEU A 65 1.57 -27.18 -21.93
C LEU A 65 1.25 -28.14 -23.09
N HIS A 66 1.90 -27.96 -24.24
CA HIS A 66 1.69 -28.82 -25.40
C HIS A 66 2.08 -30.28 -25.13
N ARG A 67 3.19 -30.52 -24.44
CA ARG A 67 3.65 -31.87 -24.06
C ARG A 67 2.67 -32.57 -23.12
N ARG A 68 2.16 -31.87 -22.10
CA ARG A 68 1.18 -32.41 -21.15
C ARG A 68 -0.11 -32.79 -21.86
N ARG A 69 -0.57 -31.93 -22.78
CA ARG A 69 -1.75 -32.20 -23.62
C ARG A 69 -1.58 -33.43 -24.50
N GLN A 70 -0.43 -33.59 -25.18
CA GLN A 70 -0.17 -34.76 -26.04
C GLN A 70 -0.12 -36.07 -25.25
N LYS A 71 0.31 -36.04 -23.99
CA LYS A 71 0.36 -37.22 -23.13
C LYS A 71 -1.00 -37.61 -22.54
N GLY A 72 -2.00 -36.72 -22.59
CA GLY A 72 -3.29 -36.93 -21.93
C GLY A 72 -3.18 -36.93 -20.40
N ASP A 73 -2.26 -36.15 -19.84
CA ASP A 73 -2.06 -36.04 -18.40
C ASP A 73 -2.86 -34.84 -17.84
N ASP A 74 -4.15 -35.07 -17.64
CA ASP A 74 -5.10 -34.02 -17.24
C ASP A 74 -4.77 -33.44 -15.87
N ARG A 75 -4.28 -34.26 -14.93
CA ARG A 75 -3.90 -33.82 -13.58
C ARG A 75 -2.71 -32.87 -13.64
N GLU A 76 -1.64 -33.24 -14.35
CA GLU A 76 -0.50 -32.36 -14.53
C GLU A 76 -0.88 -31.08 -15.30
N MET A 77 -1.75 -31.18 -16.31
CA MET A 77 -2.25 -29.99 -17.01
C MET A 77 -2.93 -29.01 -16.03
N MET A 78 -3.85 -29.52 -15.21
CA MET A 78 -4.58 -28.74 -14.21
C MET A 78 -3.65 -28.04 -13.21
N VAL A 79 -2.66 -28.76 -12.69
CA VAL A 79 -1.66 -28.21 -11.74
C VAL A 79 -0.78 -27.14 -12.41
N THR A 80 -0.47 -27.26 -13.71
CA THR A 80 0.24 -26.19 -14.43
C THR A 80 -0.62 -24.95 -14.59
N ILE A 81 -1.90 -25.12 -14.97
CA ILE A 81 -2.84 -24.00 -15.10
C ILE A 81 -2.97 -23.26 -13.77
N ASP A 82 -3.09 -24.00 -12.66
CA ASP A 82 -3.10 -23.40 -11.34
C ASP A 82 -1.83 -22.60 -11.05
N SER A 83 -0.67 -23.19 -11.34
CA SER A 83 0.63 -22.53 -11.14
C SER A 83 0.75 -21.24 -11.98
N LEU A 84 0.26 -21.24 -13.23
CA LEU A 84 0.25 -20.06 -14.10
C LEU A 84 -0.59 -18.94 -13.50
N LYS A 85 -1.80 -19.27 -13.04
CA LYS A 85 -2.72 -18.30 -12.41
C LYS A 85 -2.19 -17.77 -11.08
N ARG A 86 -1.72 -18.66 -10.19
CA ARG A 86 -1.15 -18.26 -8.89
C ARG A 86 0.11 -17.40 -9.05
N LEU A 87 0.88 -17.59 -10.12
CA LEU A 87 2.06 -16.80 -10.43
C LEU A 87 1.78 -15.57 -11.31
N CYS A 88 0.52 -15.31 -11.67
CA CYS A 88 0.09 -14.16 -12.46
C CYS A 88 0.73 -14.07 -13.85
N VAL A 89 1.00 -15.22 -14.49
CA VAL A 89 1.60 -15.34 -15.84
C VAL A 89 0.62 -15.98 -16.83
N ASP A 90 -0.64 -16.18 -16.43
CA ASP A 90 -1.67 -16.89 -17.18
C ASP A 90 -2.17 -16.14 -18.42
N HIS A 91 -2.09 -14.81 -18.42
CA HIS A 91 -2.48 -13.96 -19.57
C HIS A 91 -1.66 -14.20 -20.83
N TYR A 92 -0.52 -14.89 -20.73
CA TYR A 92 0.27 -15.29 -21.90
C TYR A 92 -0.24 -16.56 -22.60
N PHE A 93 -1.13 -17.31 -21.96
CA PHE A 93 -1.53 -18.66 -22.39
C PHE A 93 -3.05 -18.86 -22.36
N GLU A 94 -3.84 -17.81 -22.64
CA GLU A 94 -5.29 -17.84 -22.51
C GLU A 94 -5.94 -18.98 -23.32
N GLU A 95 -5.50 -19.17 -24.57
CA GLU A 95 -6.00 -20.24 -25.45
C GLU A 95 -5.64 -21.64 -24.92
N GLU A 96 -4.40 -21.84 -24.47
CA GLU A 96 -3.96 -23.12 -23.91
C GLU A 96 -4.65 -23.44 -22.59
N ILE A 97 -4.90 -22.43 -21.75
CA ILE A 97 -5.61 -22.56 -20.47
C ILE A 97 -7.07 -22.91 -20.71
N GLU A 98 -7.75 -22.23 -21.63
CA GLU A 98 -9.16 -22.53 -21.96
C GLU A 98 -9.29 -23.98 -22.47
N SER A 99 -8.42 -24.37 -23.41
CA SER A 99 -8.41 -25.72 -23.93
C SER A 99 -8.04 -26.78 -22.87
N GLY A 100 -7.10 -26.47 -21.97
CA GLY A 100 -6.65 -27.38 -20.92
C GLY A 100 -7.70 -27.55 -19.82
N THR A 101 -8.37 -26.46 -19.41
CA THR A 101 -9.42 -26.48 -18.38
C THR A 101 -10.60 -27.36 -18.81
N SER A 102 -10.98 -27.29 -20.10
CA SER A 102 -12.03 -28.14 -20.66
C SER A 102 -11.68 -29.63 -20.62
N ALA A 103 -10.42 -30.00 -20.85
CA ALA A 103 -9.95 -31.38 -20.76
C ALA A 103 -9.96 -31.91 -19.32
N CYS A 104 -9.76 -31.04 -18.33
CA CYS A 104 -9.73 -31.39 -16.91
C CYS A 104 -11.12 -31.60 -16.28
N MET A 105 -12.22 -31.44 -17.03
CA MET A 105 -13.59 -31.56 -16.50
C MET A 105 -13.84 -32.88 -15.76
N GLY A 106 -13.23 -33.99 -16.18
CA GLY A 106 -13.41 -35.28 -15.52
C GLY A 106 -12.89 -35.32 -14.08
N LEU A 107 -11.89 -34.49 -13.74
CA LEU A 107 -11.26 -34.48 -12.42
C LEU A 107 -12.16 -33.95 -11.32
N ILE A 108 -13.25 -33.24 -11.65
CA ILE A 108 -14.27 -32.85 -10.66
C ILE A 108 -14.94 -34.07 -10.00
N HIS A 109 -14.88 -35.22 -10.67
CA HIS A 109 -15.39 -36.50 -10.17
C HIS A 109 -14.31 -37.39 -9.56
N SER A 110 -13.07 -36.89 -9.41
CA SER A 110 -11.99 -37.60 -8.73
C SER A 110 -12.39 -37.94 -7.28
N ASP A 111 -11.88 -39.06 -6.79
CA ASP A 111 -11.96 -39.42 -5.36
C ASP A 111 -10.85 -38.73 -4.55
N ASP A 112 -9.86 -38.13 -5.23
CA ASP A 112 -8.82 -37.31 -4.62
C ASP A 112 -9.36 -35.89 -4.33
N LEU A 113 -9.23 -35.45 -3.07
CA LEU A 113 -9.77 -34.16 -2.62
C LEU A 113 -9.10 -32.97 -3.33
N PHE A 114 -7.79 -33.04 -3.55
CA PHE A 114 -7.06 -31.97 -4.23
C PHE A 114 -7.49 -31.85 -5.68
N ASP A 115 -7.55 -32.96 -6.40
CA ASP A 115 -7.97 -32.98 -7.80
C ASP A 115 -9.40 -32.44 -7.96
N ALA A 116 -10.33 -32.92 -7.14
CA ALA A 116 -11.75 -32.52 -7.25
C ALA A 116 -11.98 -31.05 -6.88
N THR A 117 -11.34 -30.54 -5.83
CA THR A 117 -11.48 -29.14 -5.39
C THR A 117 -10.75 -28.18 -6.32
N LEU A 118 -9.59 -28.57 -6.84
CA LEU A 118 -8.85 -27.75 -7.81
C LEU A 118 -9.60 -27.67 -9.13
N ALA A 119 -10.12 -28.80 -9.62
CA ALA A 119 -10.96 -28.84 -10.80
C ALA A 119 -12.20 -27.97 -10.62
N PHE A 120 -12.89 -28.09 -9.48
CA PHE A 120 -14.04 -27.23 -9.16
C PHE A 120 -13.67 -25.75 -9.28
N ARG A 121 -12.57 -25.32 -8.64
CA ARG A 121 -12.16 -23.92 -8.64
C ARG A 121 -11.85 -23.41 -10.05
N LEU A 122 -11.02 -24.13 -10.80
CA LEU A 122 -10.62 -23.73 -12.15
C LEU A 122 -11.80 -23.74 -13.14
N LEU A 123 -12.69 -24.72 -13.04
CA LEU A 123 -13.91 -24.78 -13.84
C LEU A 123 -14.84 -23.60 -13.53
N ARG A 124 -15.01 -23.25 -12.24
CA ARG A 124 -15.80 -22.09 -11.83
C ARG A 124 -15.18 -20.78 -12.33
N GLU A 125 -13.87 -20.61 -12.21
CA GLU A 125 -13.15 -19.47 -12.78
C GLU A 125 -13.28 -19.38 -14.32
N ALA A 126 -13.38 -20.53 -14.99
CA ALA A 126 -13.65 -20.62 -16.42
C ALA A 126 -15.14 -20.48 -16.79
N GLY A 127 -16.02 -20.25 -15.80
CA GLY A 127 -17.45 -19.99 -15.98
C GLY A 127 -18.36 -21.22 -16.09
N HIS A 128 -17.89 -22.39 -15.66
CA HIS A 128 -18.73 -23.58 -15.59
C HIS A 128 -19.55 -23.61 -14.30
N GLY A 129 -20.84 -23.97 -14.41
CA GLY A 129 -21.71 -24.20 -13.26
C GLY A 129 -21.34 -25.49 -12.53
N VAL A 130 -20.70 -25.37 -11.37
CA VAL A 130 -20.23 -26.49 -10.55
C VAL A 130 -20.84 -26.43 -9.13
N SER A 131 -21.19 -27.60 -8.56
CA SER A 131 -21.83 -27.72 -7.25
C SER A 131 -20.91 -28.37 -6.22
N ALA A 132 -20.91 -27.85 -4.99
CA ALA A 132 -20.12 -28.37 -3.87
C ALA A 132 -20.75 -29.61 -3.19
N SER A 133 -21.94 -30.04 -3.61
CA SER A 133 -22.70 -31.16 -3.00
C SER A 133 -21.96 -32.50 -2.98
N ARG A 134 -20.92 -32.66 -3.80
CA ARG A 134 -20.11 -33.88 -3.85
C ARG A 134 -19.14 -34.01 -2.66
N PHE A 135 -18.77 -32.90 -2.03
CA PHE A 135 -17.79 -32.88 -0.94
C PHE A 135 -18.39 -33.22 0.43
N THR A 136 -19.70 -33.48 0.48
CA THR A 136 -20.43 -33.79 1.70
C THR A 136 -21.03 -35.19 1.66
N ASP A 137 -21.21 -35.79 2.83
CA ASP A 137 -21.95 -37.05 2.96
C ASP A 137 -23.48 -36.85 2.85
N ASP A 138 -24.24 -37.94 3.00
CA ASP A 138 -25.72 -37.91 2.97
C ASP A 138 -26.36 -36.99 4.04
N SER A 139 -25.59 -36.57 5.06
CA SER A 139 -26.02 -35.61 6.07
C SER A 139 -25.63 -34.17 5.76
N GLY A 140 -24.91 -33.93 4.66
CA GLY A 140 -24.42 -32.61 4.26
C GLY A 140 -23.20 -32.15 5.04
N GLU A 141 -22.42 -33.09 5.60
CA GLU A 141 -21.23 -32.82 6.39
C GLU A 141 -19.94 -33.23 5.64
N PHE A 142 -18.90 -32.41 5.77
CA PHE A 142 -17.59 -32.67 5.17
C PHE A 142 -16.84 -33.72 5.99
N LYS A 143 -16.27 -34.73 5.32
CA LYS A 143 -15.43 -35.78 5.94
C LYS A 143 -14.01 -35.68 5.43
N LEU A 144 -13.05 -35.67 6.36
CA LEU A 144 -11.62 -35.73 6.05
C LEU A 144 -11.09 -37.16 6.16
N PRO A 145 -10.13 -37.56 5.31
CA PRO A 145 -9.20 -38.63 5.64
C PRO A 145 -8.40 -38.26 6.91
N PRO A 146 -8.09 -39.19 7.81
CA PRO A 146 -7.42 -38.92 9.08
C PRO A 146 -5.89 -38.69 8.96
N SER A 147 -5.38 -38.05 7.89
CA SER A 147 -3.95 -37.79 7.70
C SER A 147 -3.62 -36.30 7.58
N ASN A 148 -2.47 -35.90 8.13
CA ASN A 148 -1.86 -34.57 7.94
C ASN A 148 -0.76 -34.64 6.87
N ASP A 149 -0.89 -35.54 5.89
CA ASP A 149 0.06 -35.63 4.79
C ASP A 149 -0.08 -34.44 3.83
N GLU A 150 0.94 -34.24 2.99
CA GLU A 150 1.04 -33.08 2.11
C GLU A 150 -0.14 -32.98 1.13
N ASP A 151 -0.64 -34.11 0.63
CA ASP A 151 -1.75 -34.16 -0.33
C ASP A 151 -3.08 -33.80 0.34
N THR A 152 -3.32 -34.22 1.59
CA THR A 152 -4.49 -33.80 2.36
C THR A 152 -4.47 -32.29 2.65
N ILE A 153 -3.30 -31.72 2.96
CA ILE A 153 -3.14 -30.28 3.18
C ILE A 153 -3.37 -29.50 1.88
N LYS A 154 -2.86 -29.98 0.74
CA LYS A 154 -3.14 -29.39 -0.58
C LYS A 154 -4.64 -29.43 -0.90
N GLY A 155 -5.30 -30.56 -0.63
CA GLY A 155 -6.75 -30.68 -0.77
C GLY A 155 -7.52 -29.69 0.09
N LEU A 156 -7.12 -29.52 1.36
CA LEU A 156 -7.72 -28.55 2.26
C LEU A 156 -7.47 -27.09 1.85
N LEU A 157 -6.27 -26.76 1.36
CA LEU A 157 -5.96 -25.45 0.81
C LEU A 157 -6.81 -25.13 -0.42
N SER A 158 -6.96 -26.11 -1.31
CA SER A 158 -7.78 -25.96 -2.51
C SER A 158 -9.28 -25.85 -2.17
N LEU A 159 -9.76 -26.61 -1.18
CA LEU A 159 -11.11 -26.47 -0.61
C LEU A 159 -11.32 -25.08 0.01
N HIS A 160 -10.31 -24.57 0.72
CA HIS A 160 -10.35 -23.22 1.29
C HIS A 160 -10.44 -22.17 0.18
N ASP A 161 -9.57 -22.25 -0.83
CA ASP A 161 -9.54 -21.29 -1.94
C ASP A 161 -10.86 -21.28 -2.72
N MET A 162 -11.43 -22.45 -3.04
CA MET A 162 -12.69 -22.52 -3.77
C MET A 162 -13.89 -21.98 -2.96
N SER A 163 -13.83 -22.05 -1.64
CA SER A 163 -14.92 -21.58 -0.76
C SER A 163 -15.13 -20.06 -0.84
N HIS A 164 -14.12 -19.30 -1.23
CA HIS A 164 -14.22 -17.85 -1.44
C HIS A 164 -14.79 -17.46 -2.80
N LEU A 165 -15.06 -18.42 -3.69
CA LEU A 165 -15.80 -18.22 -4.94
C LEU A 165 -17.33 -18.36 -4.74
N ASP A 166 -17.81 -18.26 -3.51
CA ASP A 166 -19.24 -18.24 -3.21
C ASP A 166 -19.90 -17.05 -3.92
N MET A 167 -21.02 -17.34 -4.57
CA MET A 167 -21.84 -16.36 -5.29
C MET A 167 -23.14 -16.07 -4.53
N GLY A 168 -23.23 -16.39 -3.25
CA GLY A 168 -24.40 -16.14 -2.40
C GLY A 168 -25.49 -17.19 -2.59
N GLY A 169 -26.02 -17.68 -1.47
CA GLY A 169 -27.00 -18.78 -1.43
C GLY A 169 -26.38 -20.18 -1.50
N GLU A 170 -25.05 -20.31 -1.52
CA GLU A 170 -24.36 -21.60 -1.56
C GLU A 170 -23.89 -22.03 -0.15
N ALA A 171 -24.84 -22.42 0.71
CA ALA A 171 -24.57 -22.80 2.10
C ALA A 171 -23.44 -23.85 2.28
N LEU A 172 -23.21 -24.69 1.28
CA LEU A 172 -22.13 -25.67 1.27
C LEU A 172 -20.73 -25.05 1.18
N LEU A 173 -20.57 -23.92 0.47
CA LEU A 173 -19.28 -23.22 0.40
C LEU A 173 -18.99 -22.46 1.70
N CYS A 174 -20.01 -21.92 2.37
CA CYS A 174 -19.86 -21.39 3.74
C CYS A 174 -19.35 -22.47 4.70
N LYS A 175 -19.99 -23.66 4.69
CA LYS A 175 -19.53 -24.81 5.47
C LYS A 175 -18.10 -25.24 5.07
N ALA A 176 -17.78 -25.25 3.77
CA ALA A 176 -16.45 -25.59 3.28
C ALA A 176 -15.38 -24.62 3.82
N LYS A 177 -15.69 -23.32 3.87
CA LYS A 177 -14.83 -22.27 4.41
C LYS A 177 -14.53 -22.52 5.89
N GLU A 178 -15.56 -22.71 6.71
CA GLU A 178 -15.41 -22.99 8.14
C GLU A 178 -14.61 -24.28 8.38
N PHE A 179 -14.97 -25.35 7.66
CA PHE A 179 -14.33 -26.65 7.77
C PHE A 179 -12.85 -26.60 7.38
N SER A 180 -12.54 -26.03 6.21
CA SER A 180 -11.16 -25.92 5.72
C SER A 180 -10.30 -25.03 6.62
N SER A 181 -10.82 -23.86 7.03
CA SER A 181 -10.11 -22.95 7.93
C SER A 181 -9.74 -23.59 9.26
N LYS A 182 -10.69 -24.28 9.90
CA LYS A 182 -10.45 -24.94 11.19
C LYS A 182 -9.39 -26.04 11.08
N ASN A 183 -9.48 -26.89 10.06
CA ASN A 183 -8.54 -28.00 9.89
C ASN A 183 -7.14 -27.52 9.48
N LEU A 184 -7.04 -26.54 8.57
CA LEU A 184 -5.77 -25.93 8.20
C LEU A 184 -5.10 -25.27 9.41
N ALA A 185 -5.84 -24.49 10.20
CA ALA A 185 -5.31 -23.85 11.40
C ALA A 185 -4.78 -24.87 12.42
N SER A 186 -5.50 -25.97 12.63
CA SER A 186 -5.07 -27.05 13.51
C SER A 186 -3.84 -27.81 12.98
N ALA A 187 -3.63 -27.84 11.67
CA ALA A 187 -2.51 -28.56 11.06
C ALA A 187 -1.18 -27.79 11.19
N ILE A 188 -1.18 -26.46 11.22
CA ILE A 188 0.02 -25.59 11.15
C ILE A 188 1.17 -26.06 12.04
N GLY A 189 0.89 -26.45 13.29
CA GLY A 189 1.92 -26.87 14.25
C GLY A 189 2.66 -28.18 13.91
N HIS A 190 2.15 -28.94 12.94
CA HIS A 190 2.67 -30.26 12.56
C HIS A 190 3.24 -30.28 11.13
N LEU A 191 3.23 -29.16 10.41
CA LEU A 191 3.68 -29.06 9.03
C LEU A 191 5.16 -28.64 8.96
N GLU A 192 5.82 -29.00 7.86
CA GLU A 192 7.13 -28.48 7.52
C GLU A 192 7.10 -26.93 7.47
N PRO A 193 8.15 -26.22 7.95
CA PRO A 193 8.09 -24.77 8.15
C PRO A 193 7.66 -23.94 6.93
N SER A 194 8.09 -24.33 5.72
CA SER A 194 7.72 -23.62 4.49
C SER A 194 6.25 -23.81 4.14
N LEU A 195 5.70 -25.02 4.34
CA LEU A 195 4.29 -25.31 4.13
C LEU A 195 3.42 -24.70 5.23
N ALA A 196 3.85 -24.74 6.48
CA ALA A 196 3.18 -24.10 7.61
C ALA A 196 2.99 -22.59 7.38
N GLU A 197 4.05 -21.92 6.94
CA GLU A 197 4.01 -20.49 6.62
C GLU A 197 3.10 -20.22 5.40
N TYR A 198 3.13 -21.07 4.38
CA TYR A 198 2.26 -20.96 3.22
C TYR A 198 0.76 -21.14 3.57
N VAL A 199 0.45 -22.10 4.45
CA VAL A 199 -0.91 -22.32 4.98
C VAL A 199 -1.38 -21.12 5.78
N LYS A 200 -0.54 -20.63 6.70
CA LYS A 200 -0.84 -19.45 7.52
C LYS A 200 -1.16 -18.23 6.67
N GLN A 201 -0.33 -17.95 5.65
CA GLN A 201 -0.56 -16.84 4.72
C GLN A 201 -1.83 -16.99 3.88
N SER A 202 -2.29 -18.22 3.63
CA SER A 202 -3.52 -18.47 2.88
C SER A 202 -4.77 -18.31 3.73
N LEU A 203 -4.69 -18.60 5.03
CA LEU A 203 -5.76 -18.33 6.00
C LEU A 203 -5.89 -16.83 6.31
N ASP A 204 -4.77 -16.14 6.51
CA ASP A 204 -4.75 -14.70 6.80
C ASP A 204 -5.23 -13.88 5.57
N HIS A 205 -4.80 -14.29 4.38
CA HIS A 205 -5.07 -13.61 3.11
C HIS A 205 -5.50 -14.61 2.03
N PRO A 206 -6.81 -14.92 1.92
CA PRO A 206 -7.31 -15.86 0.92
C PRO A 206 -7.01 -15.40 -0.51
N TYR A 207 -6.65 -16.33 -1.41
CA TYR A 207 -6.21 -15.99 -2.77
C TYR A 207 -7.21 -15.13 -3.53
N HIS A 208 -8.49 -15.52 -3.51
CA HIS A 208 -9.51 -14.82 -4.29
C HIS A 208 -9.79 -13.39 -3.83
N LEU A 209 -9.55 -13.10 -2.55
CA LEU A 209 -9.84 -11.80 -1.91
C LEU A 209 -8.60 -10.92 -1.78
N SER A 210 -7.41 -11.42 -2.15
CA SER A 210 -6.13 -10.74 -1.90
C SER A 210 -5.47 -10.28 -3.19
N LEU A 211 -4.55 -9.32 -3.09
CA LEU A 211 -3.74 -8.87 -4.21
C LEU A 211 -2.93 -10.04 -4.80
N MET A 212 -3.21 -10.36 -6.06
CA MET A 212 -2.65 -11.55 -6.72
C MET A 212 -1.13 -11.51 -6.82
N GLN A 213 -0.52 -10.36 -7.13
CA GLN A 213 0.95 -10.23 -7.19
C GLN A 213 1.63 -10.47 -5.84
N TYR A 214 1.00 -10.03 -4.74
CA TYR A 214 1.47 -10.32 -3.39
C TYR A 214 1.44 -11.84 -3.14
N LYS A 215 0.30 -12.47 -3.39
CA LYS A 215 0.12 -13.92 -3.25
C LYS A 215 1.05 -14.74 -4.16
N ALA A 216 1.35 -14.24 -5.35
CA ALA A 216 2.24 -14.87 -6.32
C ALA A 216 3.68 -14.96 -5.82
N ARG A 217 4.18 -13.91 -5.13
CA ARG A 217 5.52 -13.93 -4.52
C ARG A 217 5.64 -14.97 -3.40
N HIS A 218 4.60 -15.09 -2.58
CA HIS A 218 4.51 -16.09 -1.53
C HIS A 218 4.43 -17.51 -2.10
N HIS A 219 3.63 -17.71 -3.15
CA HIS A 219 3.55 -18.98 -3.86
C HIS A 219 4.90 -19.37 -4.49
N LEU A 220 5.56 -18.44 -5.18
CA LEU A 220 6.89 -18.66 -5.77
C LEU A 220 7.91 -19.07 -4.71
N THR A 221 7.91 -18.41 -3.56
CA THR A 221 8.82 -18.73 -2.44
C THR A 221 8.57 -20.14 -1.91
N TYR A 222 7.29 -20.53 -1.76
CA TYR A 222 6.93 -21.88 -1.37
C TYR A 222 7.42 -22.90 -2.41
N LEU A 223 7.15 -22.68 -3.70
CA LEU A 223 7.57 -23.58 -4.76
C LEU A 223 9.11 -23.73 -4.84
N GLN A 224 9.85 -22.64 -4.64
CA GLN A 224 11.33 -22.64 -4.60
C GLN A 224 11.89 -23.36 -3.38
N SER A 225 11.10 -23.55 -2.32
CA SER A 225 11.50 -24.33 -1.15
C SER A 225 11.40 -25.85 -1.37
N LEU A 226 10.69 -26.28 -2.42
CA LEU A 226 10.48 -27.70 -2.73
C LEU A 226 11.70 -28.32 -3.44
N PRO A 227 11.94 -29.64 -3.31
CA PRO A 227 13.04 -30.32 -3.98
C PRO A 227 12.99 -30.21 -5.53
N ILE A 228 14.12 -29.80 -6.13
CA ILE A 228 14.21 -29.53 -7.59
C ILE A 228 14.24 -30.79 -8.46
N ARG A 229 14.67 -31.95 -7.92
CA ARG A 229 15.14 -33.08 -8.73
C ARG A 229 14.09 -33.69 -9.68
N ASP A 230 12.80 -33.47 -9.45
CA ASP A 230 11.71 -34.10 -10.19
C ASP A 230 10.62 -33.10 -10.68
N ARG A 231 10.88 -31.79 -10.69
CA ARG A 231 9.86 -30.76 -10.99
C ARG A 231 10.24 -29.85 -12.17
N ASP A 232 9.24 -29.53 -13.00
CA ASP A 232 9.37 -28.52 -14.05
C ASP A 232 9.32 -27.10 -13.45
N THR A 233 10.41 -26.33 -13.64
CA THR A 233 10.54 -24.96 -13.12
C THR A 233 10.28 -23.89 -14.19
N ALA A 234 9.74 -24.24 -15.36
CA ALA A 234 9.59 -23.30 -16.48
C ALA A 234 8.66 -22.14 -16.11
N VAL A 235 7.54 -22.44 -15.44
CA VAL A 235 6.58 -21.43 -14.99
C VAL A 235 7.20 -20.45 -13.99
N GLU A 236 8.02 -20.95 -13.07
CA GLU A 236 8.69 -20.12 -12.05
C GLU A 236 9.72 -19.18 -12.65
N LYS A 237 10.49 -19.69 -13.62
CA LYS A 237 11.48 -18.90 -14.36
C LYS A 237 10.80 -17.79 -15.15
N LEU A 238 9.67 -18.10 -15.79
CA LEU A 238 8.85 -17.10 -16.47
C LEU A 238 8.32 -16.06 -15.48
N ALA A 239 7.75 -16.50 -14.35
CA ALA A 239 7.23 -15.60 -13.33
C ALA A 239 8.31 -14.68 -12.75
N ALA A 240 9.51 -15.20 -12.47
CA ALA A 240 10.64 -14.39 -12.03
C ALA A 240 11.05 -13.34 -13.07
N ALA A 241 11.09 -13.71 -14.35
CA ALA A 241 11.37 -12.78 -15.44
C ALA A 241 10.27 -11.72 -15.61
N GLU A 242 9.00 -12.07 -15.43
CA GLU A 242 7.89 -11.12 -15.48
C GLU A 242 7.90 -10.16 -14.27
N PHE A 243 8.16 -10.66 -13.06
CA PHE A 243 8.32 -9.80 -11.88
C PHE A 243 9.41 -8.76 -12.11
N GLN A 244 10.53 -9.18 -12.69
CA GLN A 244 11.62 -8.30 -13.07
C GLN A 244 11.17 -7.18 -14.02
N LEU A 245 10.46 -7.56 -15.08
CA LEU A 245 9.96 -6.63 -16.09
C LEU A 245 8.95 -5.65 -15.51
N ASN A 246 7.90 -6.15 -14.85
CA ASN A 246 6.82 -5.33 -14.31
C ASN A 246 7.36 -4.29 -13.33
N ARG A 247 8.32 -4.67 -12.51
CA ARG A 247 8.91 -3.78 -11.54
C ARG A 247 9.75 -2.67 -12.18
N LEU A 248 10.51 -2.94 -13.24
CA LEU A 248 11.19 -1.89 -14.01
C LEU A 248 10.21 -0.95 -14.71
N LEU A 249 9.09 -1.49 -15.22
CA LEU A 249 8.02 -0.69 -15.80
C LEU A 249 7.40 0.23 -14.75
N HIS A 250 7.05 -0.30 -13.57
CA HIS A 250 6.47 0.48 -12.48
C HIS A 250 7.40 1.60 -12.01
N GLN A 251 8.72 1.38 -11.96
CA GLN A 251 9.68 2.44 -11.64
C GLN A 251 9.66 3.57 -12.68
N LYS A 252 9.63 3.21 -13.97
CA LYS A 252 9.55 4.19 -15.04
C LYS A 252 8.24 4.97 -15.01
N GLU A 253 7.13 4.26 -14.75
CA GLU A 253 5.79 4.83 -14.61
C GLU A 253 5.76 5.84 -13.45
N MET A 254 6.26 5.47 -12.26
CA MET A 254 6.33 6.38 -11.11
C MET A 254 7.16 7.65 -11.42
N GLN A 255 8.31 7.53 -12.09
CA GLN A 255 9.11 8.70 -12.47
C GLN A 255 8.40 9.60 -13.48
N GLU A 256 7.60 9.03 -14.39
CA GLU A 256 6.78 9.80 -15.32
C GLU A 256 5.66 10.54 -14.60
N ILE A 257 4.95 9.84 -13.70
CA ILE A 257 3.84 10.37 -12.92
C ILE A 257 4.31 11.50 -11.99
N THR A 258 5.39 11.31 -11.24
CA THR A 258 5.92 12.35 -10.34
C THR A 258 6.32 13.60 -11.11
N ARG A 259 6.97 13.43 -12.27
CA ARG A 259 7.33 14.58 -13.12
C ARG A 259 6.09 15.31 -13.63
N TRP A 260 5.12 14.57 -14.15
CA TRP A 260 3.85 15.14 -14.61
C TRP A 260 3.14 15.90 -13.49
N TRP A 261 3.07 15.34 -12.29
CA TRP A 261 2.41 15.96 -11.15
C TRP A 261 3.08 17.26 -10.72
N MET A 262 4.41 17.29 -10.65
CA MET A 262 5.16 18.52 -10.37
C MET A 262 5.00 19.58 -11.47
N GLU A 263 4.96 19.16 -12.74
CA GLU A 263 4.73 20.08 -13.86
C GLU A 263 3.30 20.63 -13.88
N LEU A 264 2.33 19.85 -13.40
CA LEU A 264 0.93 20.24 -13.31
C LEU A 264 0.71 21.35 -12.28
N GLY A 265 1.42 21.31 -11.15
CA GLY A 265 1.47 22.43 -10.19
C GLY A 265 0.22 22.62 -9.30
N LEU A 266 -0.76 21.72 -9.35
CA LEU A 266 -2.04 21.88 -8.63
C LEU A 266 -1.89 21.90 -7.11
N ALA A 267 -1.03 21.04 -6.55
CA ALA A 267 -0.78 21.01 -5.10
C ALA A 267 -0.17 22.33 -4.58
N GLN A 268 0.60 23.04 -5.41
CA GLN A 268 1.16 24.34 -5.07
C GLN A 268 0.12 25.47 -5.22
N GLU A 269 -0.81 25.33 -6.17
CA GLU A 269 -1.88 26.32 -6.37
C GLU A 269 -3.03 26.17 -5.36
N ILE A 270 -3.31 24.95 -4.90
CA ILE A 270 -4.34 24.63 -3.91
C ILE A 270 -3.67 23.94 -2.71
N PRO A 271 -3.08 24.67 -1.75
CA PRO A 271 -2.29 24.06 -0.67
C PRO A 271 -3.04 23.09 0.24
N VAL A 272 -4.38 23.09 0.19
CA VAL A 272 -5.24 22.23 1.00
C VAL A 272 -5.47 20.85 0.36
N VAL A 273 -5.23 20.68 -0.95
CA VAL A 273 -5.42 19.37 -1.58
C VAL A 273 -4.30 18.41 -1.19
N ARG A 274 -4.67 17.13 -1.04
CA ARG A 274 -3.75 16.04 -0.75
C ARG A 274 -2.70 15.93 -1.87
N ASP A 275 -1.42 15.82 -1.52
CA ASP A 275 -0.31 15.60 -2.45
C ASP A 275 0.27 14.19 -2.29
N GLN A 276 -0.46 13.19 -2.84
CA GLN A 276 -0.15 11.77 -2.62
C GLN A 276 -0.09 10.97 -3.93
N VAL A 277 0.49 11.54 -4.99
CA VAL A 277 0.44 10.96 -6.35
C VAL A 277 0.95 9.51 -6.47
N LEU A 278 1.95 9.13 -5.66
CA LEU A 278 2.45 7.75 -5.65
C LEU A 278 1.50 6.79 -4.91
N LYS A 279 0.74 7.27 -3.92
CA LYS A 279 -0.36 6.52 -3.28
C LYS A 279 -1.44 6.23 -4.31
N TRP A 280 -1.84 7.26 -5.05
CA TRP A 280 -2.88 7.13 -6.09
C TRP A 280 -2.46 6.23 -7.24
N TYR A 281 -1.17 6.21 -7.60
CA TYR A 281 -0.62 5.28 -8.58
C TYR A 281 -0.85 3.80 -8.19
N MET A 282 -0.88 3.46 -6.89
CA MET A 282 -1.10 2.08 -6.44
C MET A 282 -2.44 1.51 -6.94
N TRP A 283 -3.48 2.33 -7.04
CA TRP A 283 -4.78 1.93 -7.59
C TRP A 283 -4.67 1.44 -9.03
N SER A 284 -4.05 2.24 -9.90
CA SER A 284 -3.90 1.87 -11.31
C SER A 284 -2.96 0.67 -11.47
N MET A 285 -1.90 0.61 -10.67
CA MET A 285 -0.92 -0.48 -10.65
C MET A 285 -1.55 -1.83 -10.31
N THR A 286 -2.41 -1.86 -9.31
CA THR A 286 -3.06 -3.10 -8.87
C THR A 286 -4.24 -3.50 -9.76
N ALA A 287 -5.03 -2.54 -10.23
CA ALA A 287 -6.17 -2.79 -11.11
C ALA A 287 -5.74 -3.33 -12.50
N LEU A 288 -4.73 -2.71 -13.11
CA LEU A 288 -4.25 -3.02 -14.47
C LEU A 288 -2.95 -3.81 -14.45
N GLN A 289 -3.08 -5.14 -14.32
CA GLN A 289 -1.95 -6.07 -14.23
C GLN A 289 -1.43 -6.49 -15.60
N GLY A 290 -0.10 -6.53 -15.74
CA GLY A 290 0.60 -6.95 -16.96
C GLY A 290 1.33 -5.79 -17.64
N SER A 291 2.40 -6.13 -18.35
CA SER A 291 3.29 -5.14 -18.99
C SER A 291 2.61 -4.35 -20.11
N SER A 292 1.62 -4.94 -20.79
CA SER A 292 0.85 -4.32 -21.87
C SER A 292 0.01 -3.11 -21.44
N PHE A 293 -0.32 -3.00 -20.15
CA PHE A 293 -1.13 -1.89 -19.62
C PHE A 293 -0.31 -0.75 -19.00
N SER A 294 1.01 -0.74 -19.19
CA SER A 294 1.92 0.29 -18.66
C SER A 294 1.45 1.72 -18.92
N ARG A 295 1.11 2.05 -20.17
CA ARG A 295 0.62 3.39 -20.50
C ARG A 295 -0.71 3.71 -19.82
N TYR A 296 -1.61 2.73 -19.71
CA TYR A 296 -2.92 2.95 -19.09
C TYR A 296 -2.81 3.21 -17.61
N ARG A 297 -1.86 2.59 -16.91
CA ARG A 297 -1.58 2.90 -15.50
C ARG A 297 -1.19 4.36 -15.30
N VAL A 298 -0.32 4.89 -16.16
CA VAL A 298 0.08 6.30 -16.10
C VAL A 298 -1.13 7.21 -16.30
N GLU A 299 -1.91 7.03 -17.37
CA GLU A 299 -3.07 7.90 -17.63
C GLU A 299 -4.16 7.77 -16.57
N MET A 300 -4.42 6.55 -16.09
CA MET A 300 -5.41 6.33 -15.03
C MET A 300 -4.98 6.95 -13.71
N THR A 301 -3.69 6.96 -13.40
CA THR A 301 -3.20 7.68 -12.22
C THR A 301 -3.53 9.15 -12.30
N LYS A 302 -3.43 9.77 -13.49
CA LYS A 302 -3.79 11.18 -13.65
C LYS A 302 -5.27 11.44 -13.37
N ILE A 303 -6.16 10.57 -13.88
CA ILE A 303 -7.60 10.65 -13.59
C ILE A 303 -7.88 10.48 -12.10
N ILE A 304 -7.29 9.46 -11.47
CA ILE A 304 -7.47 9.21 -10.03
C ILE A 304 -6.95 10.38 -9.20
N SER A 305 -5.81 10.97 -9.58
CA SER A 305 -5.27 12.18 -8.93
C SER A 305 -6.26 13.34 -8.98
N LEU A 306 -6.90 13.55 -10.14
CA LEU A 306 -7.90 14.61 -10.30
C LEU A 306 -9.18 14.33 -9.51
N VAL A 307 -9.58 13.07 -9.33
CA VAL A 307 -10.70 12.72 -8.46
C VAL A 307 -10.43 13.20 -7.03
N TYR A 308 -9.25 12.87 -6.46
CA TYR A 308 -8.87 13.34 -5.13
C TYR A 308 -8.79 14.87 -5.03
N VAL A 309 -8.25 15.55 -6.04
CA VAL A 309 -8.19 17.02 -6.04
C VAL A 309 -9.59 17.63 -6.09
N VAL A 310 -10.51 17.07 -6.88
CA VAL A 310 -11.89 17.55 -6.96
C VAL A 310 -12.60 17.31 -5.64
N ASP A 311 -12.46 16.13 -5.05
CA ASP A 311 -12.98 15.77 -3.72
C ASP A 311 -12.54 16.82 -2.66
N ASP A 312 -11.24 17.11 -2.57
CA ASP A 312 -10.70 18.13 -1.66
C ASP A 312 -11.26 19.54 -1.93
N ILE A 313 -11.49 19.90 -3.20
CA ILE A 313 -12.12 21.17 -3.56
C ILE A 313 -13.56 21.22 -3.05
N PHE A 314 -14.32 20.13 -3.17
CA PHE A 314 -15.71 20.06 -2.72
C PHE A 314 -15.83 20.09 -1.20
N ASP A 315 -14.94 19.39 -0.50
CA ASP A 315 -15.07 19.20 0.95
C ASP A 315 -14.40 20.29 1.78
N LEU A 316 -13.28 20.84 1.32
CA LEU A 316 -12.40 21.64 2.18
C LEU A 316 -12.37 23.13 1.83
N VAL A 317 -12.67 23.51 0.57
CA VAL A 317 -12.35 24.88 0.09
C VAL A 317 -13.47 25.56 -0.68
N GLY A 318 -14.22 24.85 -1.50
CA GLY A 318 -15.20 25.43 -2.41
C GLY A 318 -16.46 25.91 -1.70
N THR A 319 -16.91 27.13 -2.03
CA THR A 319 -18.25 27.59 -1.60
C THR A 319 -19.34 26.94 -2.46
N LEU A 320 -20.57 26.80 -1.93
CA LEU A 320 -21.67 26.16 -2.67
C LEU A 320 -21.95 26.84 -4.03
N GLU A 321 -21.80 28.16 -4.12
CA GLU A 321 -21.89 28.90 -5.37
C GLU A 321 -20.74 28.56 -6.35
N GLU A 322 -19.50 28.51 -5.87
CA GLU A 322 -18.34 28.13 -6.70
C GLU A 322 -18.41 26.68 -7.18
N LEU A 323 -18.81 25.75 -6.30
CA LEU A 323 -19.01 24.35 -6.63
C LEU A 323 -20.12 24.16 -7.67
N SER A 324 -21.18 24.96 -7.58
CA SER A 324 -22.24 24.99 -8.59
C SER A 324 -21.72 25.46 -9.94
N LEU A 325 -20.91 26.52 -9.98
CA LEU A 325 -20.26 26.99 -11.22
C LEU A 325 -19.31 25.95 -11.80
N PHE A 326 -18.53 25.27 -10.94
CA PHE A 326 -17.59 24.24 -11.36
C PHE A 326 -18.31 23.03 -11.97
N THR A 327 -19.42 22.62 -11.36
CA THR A 327 -20.29 21.54 -11.84
C THR A 327 -20.89 21.87 -13.21
N GLU A 328 -21.40 23.10 -13.38
CA GLU A 328 -21.93 23.53 -14.67
C GLU A 328 -20.85 23.62 -15.74
N ALA A 329 -19.62 24.04 -15.39
CA ALA A 329 -18.49 24.02 -16.32
C ALA A 329 -18.17 22.61 -16.83
N VAL A 330 -18.16 21.60 -15.95
CA VAL A 330 -17.97 20.18 -16.32
C VAL A 330 -19.11 19.66 -17.20
N LYS A 331 -20.36 20.06 -16.95
CA LYS A 331 -21.49 19.68 -17.81
C LYS A 331 -21.40 20.30 -19.20
N MET A 332 -20.99 21.57 -19.29
CA MET A 332 -20.79 22.26 -20.57
C MET A 332 -19.62 21.67 -21.36
N TRP A 333 -18.50 21.38 -20.68
CA TRP A 333 -17.28 20.80 -21.25
C TRP A 333 -16.71 21.64 -22.41
N ASP A 334 -16.55 22.94 -22.14
CA ASP A 334 -15.98 23.94 -23.06
C ASP A 334 -14.78 24.62 -22.39
N THR A 335 -13.73 24.94 -23.15
CA THR A 335 -12.57 25.68 -22.62
C THR A 335 -12.94 27.10 -22.19
N VAL A 336 -13.98 27.71 -22.76
CA VAL A 336 -14.48 29.04 -22.37
C VAL A 336 -15.19 29.00 -21.01
N ALA A 337 -15.76 27.85 -20.62
CA ALA A 337 -16.40 27.70 -19.31
C ALA A 337 -15.40 27.94 -18.15
N ALA A 338 -14.12 27.62 -18.38
CA ALA A 338 -13.03 27.80 -17.43
C ALA A 338 -12.84 29.27 -17.02
N ASP A 339 -13.16 30.23 -17.90
CA ASP A 339 -12.98 31.67 -17.65
C ASP A 339 -13.90 32.19 -16.54
N SER A 340 -15.03 31.51 -16.32
CA SER A 340 -15.99 31.84 -15.26
C SER A 340 -15.62 31.31 -13.87
N LEU A 341 -14.62 30.41 -13.80
CA LEU A 341 -14.19 29.78 -12.56
C LEU A 341 -13.10 30.61 -11.85
N PRO A 342 -13.03 30.53 -10.50
CA PRO A 342 -11.86 30.96 -9.73
C PRO A 342 -10.57 30.34 -10.26
N SER A 343 -9.41 31.00 -10.04
CA SER A 343 -8.14 30.55 -10.64
C SER A 343 -7.81 29.09 -10.32
N TYR A 344 -7.99 28.70 -9.07
CA TYR A 344 -7.66 27.37 -8.59
C TYR A 344 -8.56 26.27 -9.22
N MET A 345 -9.87 26.52 -9.30
CA MET A 345 -10.82 25.64 -10.01
C MET A 345 -10.58 25.62 -11.52
N ARG A 346 -10.14 26.75 -12.10
CA ARG A 346 -9.82 26.84 -13.52
C ARG A 346 -8.64 25.97 -13.90
N SER A 347 -7.56 25.97 -13.11
CA SER A 347 -6.41 25.10 -13.32
C SER A 347 -6.81 23.62 -13.21
N CYS A 348 -7.60 23.26 -12.19
CA CYS A 348 -8.13 21.92 -12.02
C CYS A 348 -9.01 21.49 -13.21
N TYR A 349 -9.96 22.34 -13.62
CA TYR A 349 -10.83 22.11 -14.77
C TYR A 349 -10.03 21.90 -16.07
N ASN A 350 -9.03 22.75 -16.33
CA ASN A 350 -8.20 22.65 -17.53
C ASN A 350 -7.40 21.34 -17.56
N ALA A 351 -6.88 20.92 -16.41
CA ALA A 351 -6.20 19.63 -16.27
C ALA A 351 -7.16 18.47 -16.57
N LEU A 352 -8.33 18.47 -15.93
CA LEU A 352 -9.40 17.49 -16.10
C LEU A 352 -9.85 17.38 -17.55
N TYR A 353 -10.14 18.52 -18.19
CA TYR A 353 -10.53 18.60 -19.59
C TYR A 353 -9.44 18.02 -20.49
N THR A 354 -8.19 18.45 -20.31
CA THR A 354 -7.07 18.03 -21.18
C THR A 354 -6.82 16.52 -21.09
N ILE A 355 -6.65 15.99 -19.87
CA ILE A 355 -6.32 14.58 -19.65
C ILE A 355 -7.45 13.67 -20.13
N THR A 356 -8.70 14.05 -19.88
CA THR A 356 -9.86 13.26 -20.32
C THR A 356 -9.97 13.22 -21.85
N ASN A 357 -9.70 14.35 -22.52
CA ASN A 357 -9.65 14.39 -23.99
C ASN A 357 -8.49 13.55 -24.55
N GLU A 358 -7.31 13.57 -23.93
CA GLU A 358 -6.17 12.71 -24.32
C GLU A 358 -6.51 11.22 -24.21
N ILE A 359 -7.21 10.82 -23.13
CA ILE A 359 -7.70 9.44 -22.95
C ILE A 359 -8.74 9.06 -24.01
N ALA A 360 -9.69 9.96 -24.30
CA ALA A 360 -10.68 9.73 -25.35
C ALA A 360 -10.01 9.56 -26.72
N GLU A 361 -9.02 10.38 -27.04
CA GLU A 361 -8.25 10.27 -28.28
C GLU A 361 -7.43 8.97 -28.33
N MET A 362 -6.84 8.54 -27.21
CA MET A 362 -6.13 7.26 -27.10
C MET A 362 -7.06 6.08 -27.40
N ALA A 363 -8.26 6.10 -26.83
CA ALA A 363 -9.27 5.07 -27.06
C ALA A 363 -9.80 5.11 -28.50
N GLU A 364 -10.04 6.29 -29.07
CA GLU A 364 -10.47 6.45 -30.46
C GLU A 364 -9.42 5.92 -31.44
N LYS A 365 -8.13 6.22 -31.21
CA LYS A 365 -7.02 5.69 -32.03
C LYS A 365 -6.92 4.17 -31.98
N LYS A 366 -7.22 3.56 -30.83
CA LYS A 366 -7.08 2.11 -30.64
C LYS A 366 -8.31 1.32 -31.09
N HIS A 367 -9.51 1.84 -30.80
CA HIS A 367 -10.78 1.12 -30.94
C HIS A 367 -11.73 1.75 -31.96
N GLY A 368 -11.43 2.94 -32.48
CA GLY A 368 -12.23 3.63 -33.50
C GLY A 368 -13.50 4.33 -32.98
N LEU A 369 -13.68 4.43 -31.66
CA LEU A 369 -14.86 5.00 -31.02
C LEU A 369 -14.49 6.23 -30.18
N ASN A 370 -14.97 7.40 -30.58
CA ASN A 370 -14.84 8.61 -29.78
C ASN A 370 -15.76 8.55 -28.56
N SER A 371 -15.17 8.44 -27.38
CA SER A 371 -15.89 8.25 -26.10
C SER A 371 -15.98 9.52 -25.26
N ILE A 372 -15.59 10.69 -25.78
CA ILE A 372 -15.50 11.93 -24.98
C ILE A 372 -16.82 12.30 -24.31
N ASN A 373 -17.94 12.16 -25.03
CA ASN A 373 -19.27 12.47 -24.48
C ASN A 373 -19.64 11.56 -23.30
N HIS A 374 -19.20 10.30 -23.33
CA HIS A 374 -19.42 9.35 -22.25
C HIS A 374 -18.52 9.66 -21.05
N LEU A 375 -17.23 9.95 -21.29
CA LEU A 375 -16.30 10.33 -20.22
C LEU A 375 -16.74 11.64 -19.54
N ARG A 376 -17.20 12.62 -20.30
CA ARG A 376 -17.84 13.84 -19.78
C ARG A 376 -19.05 13.51 -18.92
N LYS A 377 -19.95 12.64 -19.38
CA LYS A 377 -21.15 12.24 -18.61
C LYS A 377 -20.76 11.58 -17.29
N ALA A 378 -19.71 10.75 -17.28
CA ALA A 378 -19.19 10.14 -16.06
C ALA A 378 -18.66 11.18 -15.07
N TRP A 379 -17.87 12.16 -15.55
CA TRP A 379 -17.42 13.28 -14.71
C TRP A 379 -18.59 14.10 -14.16
N ALA A 380 -19.57 14.43 -14.99
CA ALA A 380 -20.77 15.14 -14.57
C ALA A 380 -21.55 14.37 -13.49
N THR A 381 -21.62 13.04 -13.61
CA THR A 381 -22.27 12.18 -12.61
C THR A 381 -21.54 12.22 -11.26
N LEU A 382 -20.20 12.21 -11.27
CA LEU A 382 -19.40 12.37 -10.04
C LEU A 382 -19.64 13.73 -9.38
N PHE A 383 -19.59 14.81 -10.17
CA PHE A 383 -19.83 16.17 -9.68
C PHE A 383 -21.26 16.35 -9.13
N ASP A 384 -22.27 15.75 -9.78
CA ASP A 384 -23.64 15.75 -9.27
C ASP A 384 -23.74 15.02 -7.91
N GLY A 385 -22.99 13.93 -7.74
CA GLY A 385 -22.86 13.22 -6.45
C GLY A 385 -22.22 14.07 -5.36
N PHE A 386 -21.07 14.71 -5.64
CA PHE A 386 -20.44 15.61 -4.68
C PHE A 386 -21.31 16.83 -4.35
N MET A 387 -22.06 17.36 -5.32
CA MET A 387 -23.03 18.43 -5.06
C MET A 387 -24.18 17.99 -4.15
N VAL A 388 -24.55 16.70 -4.12
CA VAL A 388 -25.54 16.19 -3.17
C VAL A 388 -24.98 16.20 -1.75
N GLU A 389 -23.74 15.73 -1.55
CA GLU A 389 -23.04 15.76 -0.27
C GLU A 389 -22.83 17.19 0.23
N ALA A 390 -22.31 18.08 -0.62
CA ALA A 390 -22.13 19.50 -0.29
C ALA A 390 -23.46 20.19 0.10
N ARG A 391 -24.59 19.80 -0.52
CA ARG A 391 -25.91 20.30 -0.13
C ARG A 391 -26.36 19.74 1.21
N TRP A 392 -26.19 18.45 1.46
CA TRP A 392 -26.51 17.86 2.76
C TRP A 392 -25.80 18.61 3.89
N LEU A 393 -24.50 18.86 3.70
CA LEU A 393 -23.69 19.64 4.63
C LEU A 393 -24.18 21.10 4.76
N ALA A 394 -24.45 21.79 3.66
CA ALA A 394 -24.82 23.21 3.68
C ALA A 394 -26.16 23.52 4.38
N ILE A 395 -27.10 22.56 4.44
CA ILE A 395 -28.40 22.74 5.10
C ILE A 395 -28.60 21.85 6.34
N ASP A 396 -27.52 21.29 6.89
CA ASP A 396 -27.54 20.34 8.02
C ASP A 396 -28.54 19.18 7.83
N GLN A 397 -28.70 18.71 6.58
CA GLN A 397 -29.61 17.61 6.27
C GLN A 397 -28.90 16.29 6.54
N VAL A 398 -29.45 15.50 7.46
CA VAL A 398 -28.99 14.14 7.77
C VAL A 398 -29.65 13.15 6.78
N PRO A 399 -28.91 12.53 5.85
CA PRO A 399 -29.44 11.48 4.99
C PRO A 399 -29.71 10.19 5.77
N THR A 400 -30.50 9.28 5.19
CA THR A 400 -30.55 7.91 5.68
C THR A 400 -29.24 7.19 5.35
N ALA A 401 -28.86 6.16 6.11
CA ALA A 401 -27.64 5.40 5.84
C ALA A 401 -27.65 4.79 4.43
N GLU A 402 -28.81 4.36 3.95
CA GLU A 402 -28.99 3.83 2.59
C GLU A 402 -28.91 4.92 1.51
N ASP A 403 -29.53 6.09 1.73
CA ASP A 403 -29.44 7.20 0.77
C ASP A 403 -28.01 7.74 0.68
N TYR A 404 -27.32 7.83 1.83
CA TYR A 404 -25.90 8.15 1.90
C TYR A 404 -25.07 7.13 1.13
N LEU A 405 -25.22 5.83 1.39
CA LEU A 405 -24.45 4.80 0.69
C LEU A 405 -24.69 4.84 -0.82
N ARG A 406 -25.93 5.07 -1.26
CA ARG A 406 -26.27 5.18 -2.69
C ARG A 406 -25.52 6.33 -3.36
N ASN A 407 -25.37 7.47 -2.70
CA ASN A 407 -24.56 8.58 -3.20
C ASN A 407 -23.07 8.30 -3.06
N GLY A 408 -22.66 7.77 -1.91
CA GLY A 408 -21.30 7.35 -1.56
C GLY A 408 -20.66 6.41 -2.57
N VAL A 409 -21.45 5.55 -3.22
CA VAL A 409 -21.00 4.72 -4.34
C VAL A 409 -20.54 5.54 -5.53
N VAL A 410 -21.27 6.61 -5.87
CA VAL A 410 -20.91 7.53 -6.95
C VAL A 410 -19.69 8.34 -6.56
N THR A 411 -19.71 8.94 -5.37
CA THR A 411 -18.66 9.86 -4.87
C THR A 411 -17.37 9.15 -4.49
N SER A 412 -17.37 7.82 -4.34
CA SER A 412 -16.15 7.02 -4.22
C SER A 412 -15.19 7.15 -5.42
N GLY A 413 -15.65 7.70 -6.55
CA GLY A 413 -14.86 7.86 -7.78
C GLY A 413 -14.56 6.57 -8.55
N VAL A 414 -14.91 5.39 -7.99
CA VAL A 414 -14.71 4.09 -8.63
C VAL A 414 -15.51 3.95 -9.93
N PRO A 415 -16.80 4.34 -10.01
CA PRO A 415 -17.56 4.24 -11.26
C PRO A 415 -16.93 5.06 -12.40
N LEU A 416 -16.50 6.29 -12.11
CA LEU A 416 -15.79 7.15 -13.06
C LEU A 416 -14.48 6.49 -13.54
N THR A 417 -13.71 5.97 -12.61
CA THR A 417 -12.42 5.31 -12.90
C THR A 417 -12.63 4.07 -13.78
N PHE A 418 -13.64 3.26 -13.51
CA PHE A 418 -13.98 2.09 -14.33
C PHE A 418 -14.44 2.47 -15.72
N VAL A 419 -15.27 3.51 -15.87
CA VAL A 419 -15.67 4.01 -17.20
C VAL A 419 -14.44 4.39 -18.04
N HIS A 420 -13.47 5.11 -17.46
CA HIS A 420 -12.21 5.44 -18.14
C HIS A 420 -11.39 4.20 -18.50
N ILE A 421 -11.24 3.24 -17.57
CA ILE A 421 -10.52 2.00 -17.83
C ILE A 421 -11.19 1.19 -18.94
N PHE A 422 -12.51 1.03 -18.88
CA PHE A 422 -13.31 0.28 -19.85
C PHE A 422 -13.23 0.89 -21.24
N THR A 423 -13.21 2.22 -21.34
CA THR A 423 -12.92 2.92 -22.59
C THR A 423 -11.50 2.62 -23.11
N LEU A 424 -10.48 2.62 -22.25
CA LEU A 424 -9.09 2.32 -22.64
C LEU A 424 -8.88 0.85 -23.07
N VAL A 425 -9.48 -0.11 -22.36
CA VAL A 425 -9.33 -1.54 -22.67
C VAL A 425 -10.23 -2.01 -23.81
N GLY A 426 -11.27 -1.24 -24.16
CA GLY A 426 -12.21 -1.56 -25.25
C GLY A 426 -13.35 -2.46 -24.79
N CYS A 427 -14.17 -1.98 -23.84
CA CYS A 427 -15.35 -2.70 -23.38
C CYS A 427 -16.40 -2.81 -24.51
N GLU A 428 -16.98 -4.00 -24.68
CA GLU A 428 -18.02 -4.29 -25.68
C GLU A 428 -19.40 -3.76 -25.26
N GLN A 429 -19.59 -3.51 -23.97
CA GLN A 429 -20.84 -2.97 -23.42
C GLN A 429 -20.96 -1.48 -23.72
N SER A 430 -22.20 -1.00 -23.83
CA SER A 430 -22.46 0.43 -24.01
C SER A 430 -21.98 1.22 -22.80
N ILE A 431 -20.98 2.08 -22.98
CA ILE A 431 -20.46 2.94 -21.89
C ILE A 431 -21.58 3.79 -21.30
N GLU A 432 -22.54 4.24 -22.11
CA GLU A 432 -23.71 4.97 -21.63
C GLU A 432 -24.56 4.14 -20.64
N SER A 433 -24.82 2.87 -20.95
CA SER A 433 -25.56 2.01 -20.01
C SER A 433 -24.77 1.71 -18.74
N LEU A 434 -23.44 1.68 -18.80
CA LEU A 434 -22.60 1.48 -17.60
C LEU A 434 -22.74 2.66 -16.63
N ILE A 435 -22.84 3.88 -17.16
CA ILE A 435 -23.04 5.08 -16.35
C ILE A 435 -24.47 5.10 -15.77
N ASP A 436 -25.48 4.84 -16.59
CA ASP A 436 -26.88 5.01 -16.20
C ASP A 436 -27.40 3.89 -15.28
N GLN A 437 -26.96 2.65 -15.51
CA GLN A 437 -27.46 1.48 -14.77
C GLN A 437 -26.54 1.08 -13.63
N MET A 438 -25.26 1.47 -13.70
CA MET A 438 -24.21 1.12 -12.74
C MET A 438 -24.28 -0.36 -12.32
N PRO A 439 -24.05 -1.30 -13.26
CA PRO A 439 -24.23 -2.73 -13.01
C PRO A 439 -23.35 -3.21 -11.83
N SER A 440 -23.72 -4.33 -11.22
CA SER A 440 -23.06 -4.86 -10.01
C SER A 440 -21.54 -5.01 -10.15
N VAL A 441 -21.02 -5.31 -11.34
CA VAL A 441 -19.57 -5.35 -11.60
C VAL A 441 -18.85 -4.02 -11.29
N ILE A 442 -19.55 -2.88 -11.40
CA ILE A 442 -19.07 -1.54 -11.07
C ILE A 442 -19.49 -1.16 -9.65
N SER A 443 -20.77 -1.35 -9.29
CA SER A 443 -21.28 -0.87 -8.01
C SER A 443 -20.73 -1.67 -6.83
N CYS A 444 -20.46 -2.96 -6.96
CA CYS A 444 -19.95 -3.78 -5.86
C CYS A 444 -18.54 -3.32 -5.41
N PRO A 445 -17.52 -3.16 -6.29
CA PRO A 445 -16.23 -2.60 -5.87
C PRO A 445 -16.33 -1.19 -5.28
N ALA A 446 -17.22 -0.35 -5.80
CA ALA A 446 -17.46 1.00 -5.29
C ALA A 446 -18.06 0.99 -3.88
N LYS A 447 -19.06 0.13 -3.62
CA LYS A 447 -19.63 -0.08 -2.29
C LYS A 447 -18.61 -0.66 -1.31
N ILE A 448 -17.81 -1.64 -1.76
CA ILE A 448 -16.75 -2.22 -0.93
C ILE A 448 -15.75 -1.12 -0.54
N LEU A 449 -15.40 -0.22 -1.46
CA LEU A 449 -14.51 0.91 -1.16
C LEU A 449 -15.16 1.83 -0.15
N ARG A 450 -16.35 2.37 -0.45
CA ARG A 450 -17.04 3.31 0.43
C ARG A 450 -17.25 2.75 1.84
N LEU A 451 -17.72 1.51 1.95
CA LEU A 451 -17.92 0.87 3.25
C LEU A 451 -16.61 0.62 4.01
N ARG A 452 -15.48 0.39 3.32
CA ARG A 452 -14.17 0.23 3.97
C ARG A 452 -13.61 1.57 4.42
N ASP A 453 -13.74 2.57 3.57
CA ASP A 453 -13.36 3.96 3.82
C ASP A 453 -14.10 4.49 5.07
N ASP A 454 -15.42 4.34 5.10
CA ASP A 454 -16.30 4.78 6.20
C ASP A 454 -16.13 3.98 7.50
N MET A 455 -15.42 2.85 7.48
CA MET A 455 -15.01 2.15 8.71
C MET A 455 -13.89 2.90 9.43
N GLY A 456 -13.13 3.76 8.74
CA GLY A 456 -12.23 4.75 9.32
C GLY A 456 -12.99 5.83 10.11
N SER A 457 -12.34 6.91 10.55
CA SER A 457 -13.05 8.04 11.14
C SER A 457 -12.96 9.26 10.22
N ALA A 458 -14.06 9.98 10.02
CA ALA A 458 -14.07 11.24 9.24
C ALA A 458 -13.14 12.35 9.78
N LYS A 459 -12.62 12.17 11.01
CA LYS A 459 -11.58 13.04 11.57
C LYS A 459 -10.21 12.80 10.92
N ASP A 460 -10.01 11.61 10.36
CA ASP A 460 -8.79 11.16 9.72
C ASP A 460 -8.46 11.91 8.43
N GLU A 461 -9.40 12.69 7.86
CA GLU A 461 -9.25 13.35 6.55
C GLU A 461 -9.17 14.89 6.62
N ALA A 462 -8.90 15.47 7.80
CA ALA A 462 -8.90 16.93 8.04
C ALA A 462 -10.25 17.65 7.73
N GLN A 463 -11.33 16.91 7.49
CA GLN A 463 -12.69 17.40 7.24
C GLN A 463 -13.47 17.75 8.53
N GLU A 464 -12.79 17.81 9.69
CA GLU A 464 -13.36 18.07 11.03
C GLU A 464 -14.60 17.20 11.42
N GLY A 465 -14.86 16.11 10.70
CA GLY A 465 -16.03 15.25 10.89
C GLY A 465 -17.33 15.76 10.25
N PHE A 466 -17.25 16.66 9.26
CA PHE A 466 -18.41 17.25 8.59
C PHE A 466 -18.97 16.43 7.42
N ASP A 467 -18.18 15.52 6.80
CA ASP A 467 -18.58 14.76 5.61
C ASP A 467 -19.63 13.65 5.91
N GLY A 468 -19.65 13.17 7.16
CA GLY A 468 -20.50 12.07 7.62
C GLY A 468 -20.10 10.71 7.03
N SER A 469 -20.16 9.64 7.83
CA SER A 469 -19.84 8.28 7.38
C SER A 469 -21.06 7.36 7.39
N TYR A 470 -21.08 6.31 6.56
CA TYR A 470 -22.15 5.30 6.61
C TYR A 470 -22.34 4.73 8.02
N ARG A 471 -21.23 4.49 8.73
CA ARG A 471 -21.26 4.01 10.12
C ARG A 471 -22.04 4.95 11.03
N ASP A 472 -21.79 6.25 10.92
CA ASP A 472 -22.42 7.25 11.78
C ASP A 472 -23.92 7.34 11.50
N PHE A 473 -24.32 7.40 10.23
CA PHE A 473 -25.74 7.40 9.86
C PHE A 473 -26.44 6.10 10.29
N TYR A 474 -25.79 4.94 10.15
CA TYR A 474 -26.33 3.67 10.61
C TYR A 474 -26.54 3.64 12.13
N LEU A 475 -25.62 4.18 12.92
CA LEU A 475 -25.74 4.28 14.37
C LEU A 475 -26.84 5.27 14.79
N MET A 476 -27.00 6.37 14.05
CA MET A 476 -28.11 7.32 14.26
C MET A 476 -29.47 6.67 14.04
N GLU A 477 -29.61 5.85 13.00
CA GLU A 477 -30.83 5.08 12.70
C GLU A 477 -31.05 3.91 13.68
N ASN A 478 -29.98 3.38 14.26
CA ASN A 478 -30.01 2.21 15.15
C ASN A 478 -29.36 2.52 16.52
N PRO A 479 -29.98 3.35 17.39
CA PRO A 479 -29.37 3.80 18.64
C PRO A 479 -29.07 2.72 19.69
N ARG A 480 -29.53 1.48 19.45
CA ARG A 480 -29.27 0.32 20.31
C ARG A 480 -28.03 -0.48 19.88
N CYS A 481 -27.51 -0.23 18.68
CA CYS A 481 -26.30 -0.88 18.19
C CYS A 481 -25.06 -0.19 18.77
N SER A 482 -24.07 -0.99 19.15
CA SER A 482 -22.73 -0.51 19.45
C SER A 482 -21.93 -0.26 18.16
N ARG A 483 -20.79 0.42 18.27
CA ARG A 483 -19.84 0.56 17.16
C ARG A 483 -19.43 -0.79 16.57
N ASN A 484 -19.19 -1.79 17.42
CA ASN A 484 -18.84 -3.15 16.99
C ASN A 484 -19.99 -3.81 16.22
N ASP A 485 -21.25 -3.56 16.61
CA ASP A 485 -22.42 -4.08 15.89
C ASP A 485 -22.53 -3.45 14.49
N ALA A 486 -22.26 -2.13 14.39
CA ALA A 486 -22.23 -1.42 13.11
C ALA A 486 -21.09 -1.92 12.21
N GLU A 487 -19.88 -2.09 12.75
CA GLU A 487 -18.75 -2.66 12.00
C GLU A 487 -19.03 -4.08 11.54
N ALA A 488 -19.61 -4.94 12.39
CA ALA A 488 -20.04 -6.29 12.01
C ALA A 488 -21.10 -6.26 10.89
N HIS A 489 -22.05 -5.32 10.95
CA HIS A 489 -23.04 -5.10 9.89
C HIS A 489 -22.38 -4.71 8.56
N MET A 490 -21.45 -3.75 8.58
CA MET A 490 -20.72 -3.30 7.39
C MET A 490 -19.82 -4.41 6.83
N HIS A 491 -19.18 -5.23 7.68
CA HIS A 491 -18.45 -6.43 7.23
C HIS A 491 -19.37 -7.43 6.51
N SER A 492 -20.60 -7.61 6.99
CA SER A 492 -21.61 -8.45 6.33
C SER A 492 -22.08 -7.85 5.00
N LEU A 493 -22.24 -6.52 4.91
CA LEU A 493 -22.49 -5.84 3.64
C LEU A 493 -21.36 -6.11 2.63
N ILE A 494 -20.11 -5.90 3.03
CA ILE A 494 -18.94 -6.14 2.18
C ILE A 494 -18.88 -7.59 1.70
N ALA A 495 -19.17 -8.56 2.57
CA ALA A 495 -19.23 -9.97 2.19
C ALA A 495 -20.30 -10.23 1.10
N ARG A 496 -21.50 -9.64 1.24
CA ARG A 496 -22.56 -9.75 0.23
C ARG A 496 -22.17 -9.10 -1.10
N GLU A 497 -21.49 -7.96 -1.07
CA GLU A 497 -21.02 -7.30 -2.30
C GLU A 497 -19.91 -8.13 -2.99
N TRP A 498 -19.10 -8.87 -2.24
CA TRP A 498 -18.17 -9.86 -2.81
C TRP A 498 -18.89 -11.04 -3.48
N GLU A 499 -19.93 -11.58 -2.84
CA GLU A 499 -20.75 -12.66 -3.41
C GLU A 499 -21.41 -12.23 -4.72
N GLU A 500 -21.95 -11.01 -4.77
CA GLU A 500 -22.59 -10.48 -5.97
C GLU A 500 -21.55 -10.15 -7.07
N LEU A 501 -20.40 -9.59 -6.71
CA LEU A 501 -19.29 -9.39 -7.65
C LEU A 501 -18.80 -10.73 -8.24
N ASN A 502 -18.74 -11.78 -7.41
CA ASN A 502 -18.43 -13.13 -7.87
C ASN A 502 -19.46 -13.64 -8.86
N ARG A 503 -20.76 -13.44 -8.58
CA ARG A 503 -21.84 -13.83 -9.49
C ARG A 503 -21.68 -13.19 -10.86
N GLU A 504 -21.45 -11.88 -10.92
CA GLU A 504 -21.25 -11.18 -12.17
C GLU A 504 -19.99 -11.63 -12.93
N CYS A 505 -18.87 -11.78 -12.21
CA CYS A 505 -17.59 -12.09 -12.83
C CYS A 505 -17.44 -13.57 -13.25
N LEU A 506 -18.06 -14.50 -12.52
CA LEU A 506 -17.84 -15.93 -12.68
C LEU A 506 -19.04 -16.64 -13.34
N TYR A 507 -20.26 -16.16 -13.14
CA TYR A 507 -21.47 -16.82 -13.65
C TYR A 507 -22.15 -16.03 -14.77
N THR A 508 -22.52 -14.75 -14.53
CA THR A 508 -23.24 -13.94 -15.54
C THR A 508 -22.36 -13.67 -16.75
N ARG A 509 -21.09 -13.28 -16.52
CA ARG A 509 -20.05 -13.06 -17.56
C ARG A 509 -20.47 -12.12 -18.69
N THR A 510 -21.25 -11.09 -18.37
CA THR A 510 -21.67 -10.03 -19.30
C THR A 510 -20.48 -9.20 -19.84
N PHE A 511 -19.37 -9.20 -19.10
CA PHE A 511 -18.18 -8.40 -19.39
C PHE A 511 -17.00 -9.25 -19.82
N SER A 512 -16.10 -8.66 -20.63
CA SER A 512 -14.86 -9.33 -21.04
C SER A 512 -13.94 -9.63 -19.84
N SER A 513 -13.06 -10.63 -19.99
CA SER A 513 -12.11 -11.04 -18.96
C SER A 513 -11.25 -9.88 -18.43
N ASN A 514 -10.83 -8.96 -19.31
CA ASN A 514 -10.06 -7.78 -18.90
C ASN A 514 -10.89 -6.85 -18.00
N CYS A 515 -12.17 -6.64 -18.30
CA CYS A 515 -13.03 -5.79 -17.49
C CYS A 515 -13.31 -6.41 -16.11
N THR A 516 -13.66 -7.70 -16.06
CA THR A 516 -13.93 -8.39 -14.79
C THR A 516 -12.68 -8.49 -13.92
N ARG A 517 -11.49 -8.72 -14.52
CA ARG A 517 -10.20 -8.70 -13.80
C ARG A 517 -9.91 -7.35 -13.17
N VAL A 518 -10.15 -6.25 -13.88
CA VAL A 518 -9.98 -4.89 -13.32
C VAL A 518 -10.87 -4.73 -12.09
N CYS A 519 -12.16 -5.05 -12.19
CA CYS A 519 -13.11 -4.91 -11.08
C CYS A 519 -12.72 -5.75 -9.86
N LEU A 520 -12.37 -7.03 -10.08
CA LEU A 520 -11.89 -7.92 -9.01
C LEU A 520 -10.60 -7.40 -8.38
N ASN A 521 -9.64 -6.93 -9.18
CA ASN A 521 -8.36 -6.43 -8.67
C ASN A 521 -8.51 -5.14 -7.88
N THR A 522 -9.40 -4.23 -8.31
CA THR A 522 -9.75 -3.05 -7.53
C THR A 522 -10.36 -3.45 -6.19
N ALA A 523 -11.33 -4.39 -6.17
CA ALA A 523 -11.91 -4.88 -4.93
C ALA A 523 -10.87 -5.51 -3.97
N ARG A 524 -9.90 -6.25 -4.51
CA ARG A 524 -8.78 -6.84 -3.75
C ARG A 524 -7.84 -5.81 -3.14
N MET A 525 -7.59 -4.70 -3.85
CA MET A 525 -6.70 -3.64 -3.38
C MET A 525 -7.23 -3.02 -2.08
N ILE A 526 -8.55 -2.83 -1.97
CA ILE A 526 -9.21 -2.19 -0.84
C ILE A 526 -8.88 -2.90 0.48
N GLY A 527 -8.81 -4.23 0.50
CA GLY A 527 -8.49 -5.00 1.71
C GLY A 527 -7.04 -4.90 2.21
N VAL A 528 -6.14 -4.22 1.48
CA VAL A 528 -4.70 -4.07 1.81
C VAL A 528 -4.37 -2.64 2.28
N ILE A 529 -5.37 -1.76 2.34
CA ILE A 529 -5.23 -0.31 2.58
C ILE A 529 -5.03 0.05 4.05
N TRP A 530 -4.85 -0.91 4.98
CA TRP A 530 -4.79 -0.65 6.44
C TRP A 530 -3.88 0.52 6.86
N TRP A 531 -2.82 0.83 6.10
CA TRP A 531 -1.91 1.93 6.44
C TRP A 531 -2.54 3.29 6.10
N MET A 532 -3.32 3.35 5.03
CA MET A 532 -4.08 4.54 4.64
C MET A 532 -5.34 4.70 5.51
N GLU A 533 -5.87 3.61 6.08
CA GLU A 533 -7.01 3.63 7.03
C GLU A 533 -6.65 4.24 8.40
N LEU A 534 -5.36 4.41 8.73
CA LEU A 534 -4.92 5.00 10.00
C LEU A 534 -4.99 6.52 10.03
N GLY A 535 -5.10 7.21 8.88
CA GLY A 535 -5.30 8.68 8.83
C GLY A 535 -4.16 9.56 9.34
N LEU A 536 -3.13 9.02 10.01
CA LEU A 536 -2.21 9.80 10.83
C LEU A 536 -1.44 10.89 10.06
N ALA A 537 -1.10 10.63 8.80
CA ALA A 537 -0.40 11.58 7.94
C ALA A 537 -1.32 12.69 7.41
N GLN A 538 -2.63 12.44 7.37
CA GLN A 538 -3.65 13.40 6.99
C GLN A 538 -4.11 14.23 8.20
N GLU A 539 -4.28 13.61 9.38
CA GLU A 539 -4.63 14.32 10.63
C GLU A 539 -3.51 15.23 11.15
N ILE A 540 -2.25 14.87 10.90
CA ILE A 540 -1.08 15.63 11.35
C ILE A 540 -0.23 15.99 10.12
N PRO A 541 -0.54 17.07 9.38
CA PRO A 541 0.09 17.37 8.09
C PRO A 541 1.62 17.54 8.12
N VAL A 542 2.19 17.71 9.30
CA VAL A 542 3.64 17.86 9.51
C VAL A 542 4.37 16.53 9.68
N VAL A 543 3.68 15.40 9.89
CA VAL A 543 4.35 14.11 10.13
C VAL A 543 4.86 13.47 8.84
N ARG A 544 5.99 12.78 8.93
CA ARG A 544 6.69 12.13 7.82
C ARG A 544 5.98 10.85 7.37
N ASP A 545 5.28 10.91 6.24
CA ASP A 545 4.66 9.72 5.58
C ASP A 545 5.60 9.02 4.59
N GLN A 546 6.61 8.33 5.12
CA GLN A 546 7.64 7.66 4.32
C GLN A 546 7.64 6.13 4.49
N VAL A 547 6.47 5.48 4.48
CA VAL A 547 6.32 4.02 4.70
C VAL A 547 7.27 3.17 3.88
N LEU A 548 7.50 3.52 2.62
CA LEU A 548 8.43 2.81 1.76
C LEU A 548 9.87 2.89 2.30
N LYS A 549 10.30 4.04 2.83
CA LYS A 549 11.58 4.22 3.52
C LYS A 549 11.63 3.38 4.79
N TRP A 550 10.57 3.40 5.60
CA TRP A 550 10.43 2.62 6.83
C TRP A 550 10.41 1.11 6.56
N TYR A 551 9.86 0.68 5.43
CA TYR A 551 9.92 -0.71 4.98
C TYR A 551 11.32 -1.15 4.57
N MET A 552 12.14 -0.27 3.98
CA MET A 552 13.54 -0.57 3.67
C MET A 552 14.38 -0.81 4.94
N TRP A 553 14.12 -0.07 6.03
CA TRP A 553 14.73 -0.33 7.33
C TRP A 553 14.39 -1.73 7.86
N SER A 554 13.10 -2.09 7.85
CA SER A 554 12.65 -3.42 8.25
C SER A 554 13.26 -4.53 7.40
N MET A 555 13.32 -4.33 6.08
CA MET A 555 13.89 -5.28 5.10
C MET A 555 15.36 -5.61 5.36
N THR A 556 16.14 -4.62 5.74
CA THR A 556 17.59 -4.78 5.92
C THR A 556 17.94 -5.29 7.31
N ALA A 557 17.22 -4.87 8.36
CA ALA A 557 17.36 -5.44 9.69
C ALA A 557 16.98 -6.93 9.72
N LEU A 558 15.84 -7.29 9.12
CA LEU A 558 15.26 -8.64 9.15
C LEU A 558 15.46 -9.39 7.82
N GLN A 559 16.68 -9.86 7.59
CA GLN A 559 17.07 -10.60 6.39
C GLN A 559 16.67 -12.08 6.46
N GLY A 560 15.95 -12.53 5.44
CA GLY A 560 15.48 -13.92 5.30
C GLY A 560 13.99 -14.00 4.97
N SER A 561 13.58 -15.05 4.26
CA SER A 561 12.18 -15.26 3.87
C SER A 561 11.26 -15.46 5.09
N SER A 562 11.76 -16.08 6.15
CA SER A 562 11.02 -16.37 7.40
C SER A 562 10.61 -15.15 8.22
N PHE A 563 11.12 -13.96 7.90
CA PHE A 563 10.81 -12.72 8.64
C PHE A 563 9.84 -11.80 7.90
N SER A 564 9.19 -12.25 6.83
CA SER A 564 8.37 -11.38 5.98
C SER A 564 7.25 -10.68 6.73
N ARG A 565 6.48 -11.42 7.54
CA ARG A 565 5.43 -10.82 8.36
C ARG A 565 5.99 -9.84 9.40
N TYR A 566 7.15 -10.15 9.98
CA TYR A 566 7.77 -9.28 10.97
C TYR A 566 8.24 -7.97 10.37
N ARG A 567 8.70 -7.96 9.12
CA ARG A 567 9.05 -6.71 8.44
C ARG A 567 7.88 -5.76 8.35
N VAL A 568 6.70 -6.29 8.04
CA VAL A 568 5.47 -5.52 7.97
C VAL A 568 5.12 -4.92 9.33
N GLU A 569 5.11 -5.73 10.40
CA GLU A 569 4.85 -5.21 11.75
C GLU A 569 5.90 -4.20 12.22
N MET A 570 7.18 -4.43 11.87
CA MET A 570 8.25 -3.50 12.23
C MET A 570 8.16 -2.19 11.47
N THR A 571 7.68 -2.22 10.23
CA THR A 571 7.42 -0.99 9.49
C THR A 571 6.35 -0.16 10.18
N LYS A 572 5.28 -0.79 10.68
CA LYS A 572 4.26 -0.06 11.47
C LYS A 572 4.88 0.63 12.69
N ILE A 573 5.70 -0.09 13.47
CA ILE A 573 6.37 0.46 14.67
C ILE A 573 7.33 1.59 14.31
N ILE A 574 8.17 1.41 13.30
CA ILE A 574 9.10 2.45 12.83
C ILE A 574 8.32 3.69 12.40
N SER A 575 7.26 3.53 11.61
CA SER A 575 6.44 4.67 11.21
C SER A 575 5.84 5.41 12.40
N LEU A 576 5.31 4.69 13.40
CA LEU A 576 4.75 5.30 14.61
C LEU A 576 5.81 6.06 15.43
N VAL A 577 7.05 5.57 15.50
CA VAL A 577 8.16 6.28 16.15
C VAL A 577 8.36 7.65 15.50
N TYR A 578 8.44 7.71 14.16
CA TYR A 578 8.63 8.96 13.44
C TYR A 578 7.42 9.90 13.57
N VAL A 579 6.19 9.36 13.57
CA VAL A 579 4.99 10.18 13.82
C VAL A 579 5.01 10.78 15.23
N VAL A 580 5.39 10.00 16.24
CA VAL A 580 5.50 10.52 17.62
C VAL A 580 6.60 11.57 17.73
N ASP A 581 7.78 11.32 17.13
CA ASP A 581 8.89 12.27 17.05
C ASP A 581 8.42 13.62 16.46
N ASP A 582 7.75 13.58 15.30
CA ASP A 582 7.19 14.77 14.64
C ASP A 582 6.13 15.48 15.51
N ILE A 583 5.32 14.74 16.27
CA ILE A 583 4.37 15.34 17.22
C ILE A 583 5.11 16.13 18.30
N PHE A 584 6.18 15.55 18.87
CA PHE A 584 6.97 16.18 19.93
C PHE A 584 7.75 17.40 19.44
N ASP A 585 8.26 17.35 18.21
CA ASP A 585 9.12 18.40 17.67
C ASP A 585 8.35 19.56 17.04
N LEU A 586 7.22 19.28 16.38
CA LEU A 586 6.62 20.23 15.44
C LEU A 586 5.27 20.80 15.89
N VAL A 587 4.47 20.06 16.67
CA VAL A 587 3.06 20.43 16.91
C VAL A 587 2.60 20.40 18.36
N GLY A 588 3.12 19.49 19.20
CA GLY A 588 2.63 19.31 20.56
C GLY A 588 3.11 20.43 21.51
N THR A 589 2.19 20.98 22.30
CA THR A 589 2.57 21.85 23.41
C THR A 589 3.11 21.03 24.60
N LEU A 590 3.95 21.62 25.44
CA LEU A 590 4.54 20.89 26.60
C LEU A 590 3.48 20.26 27.53
N GLU A 591 2.32 20.90 27.65
CA GLU A 591 1.18 20.38 28.42
C GLU A 591 0.54 19.16 27.74
N GLU A 592 0.26 19.24 26.43
CA GLU A 592 -0.29 18.13 25.65
C GLU A 592 0.69 16.95 25.58
N LEU A 593 1.98 17.20 25.38
CA LEU A 593 3.02 16.17 25.37
C LEU A 593 3.14 15.46 26.73
N SER A 594 2.96 16.21 27.82
CA SER A 594 2.89 15.62 29.17
C SER A 594 1.68 14.71 29.32
N LEU A 595 0.49 15.12 28.85
CA LEU A 595 -0.71 14.29 28.85
C LEU A 595 -0.54 13.03 28.00
N PHE A 596 0.06 13.16 26.81
CA PHE A 596 0.32 12.05 25.90
C PHE A 596 1.29 11.03 26.51
N THR A 597 2.35 11.52 27.17
CA THR A 597 3.31 10.68 27.89
C THR A 597 2.65 9.92 29.05
N GLU A 598 1.78 10.57 29.82
CA GLU A 598 1.06 9.89 30.90
C GLU A 598 0.03 8.89 30.36
N ALA A 599 -0.62 9.16 29.23
CA ALA A 599 -1.50 8.20 28.57
C ALA A 599 -0.76 6.92 28.16
N VAL A 600 0.44 7.05 27.58
CA VAL A 600 1.30 5.90 27.24
C VAL A 600 1.78 5.15 28.48
N LYS A 601 2.05 5.83 29.60
CA LYS A 601 2.40 5.15 30.86
C LYS A 601 1.24 4.40 31.48
N MET A 602 0.03 4.94 31.40
CA MET A 602 -1.19 4.27 31.86
C MET A 602 -1.53 3.06 30.99
N TRP A 603 -1.36 3.19 29.67
CA TRP A 603 -1.65 2.15 28.68
C TRP A 603 -3.08 1.63 28.77
N ASP A 604 -4.04 2.56 28.78
CA ASP A 604 -5.49 2.33 28.87
C ASP A 604 -6.20 3.06 27.72
N THR A 605 -7.23 2.46 27.12
CA THR A 605 -8.02 3.11 26.06
C THR A 605 -8.78 4.34 26.55
N VAL A 606 -9.13 4.41 27.84
CA VAL A 606 -9.78 5.59 28.45
C VAL A 606 -8.82 6.77 28.57
N ALA A 607 -7.51 6.53 28.64
CA ALA A 607 -6.52 7.60 28.68
C ALA A 607 -6.54 8.46 27.40
N ALA A 608 -6.92 7.85 26.27
CA ALA A 608 -7.01 8.50 24.97
C ALA A 608 -8.05 9.64 24.94
N ASP A 609 -9.09 9.56 25.77
CA ASP A 609 -10.16 10.56 25.85
C ASP A 609 -9.67 11.92 26.35
N SER A 610 -8.57 11.91 27.12
CA SER A 610 -7.94 13.13 27.65
C SER A 610 -7.00 13.82 26.66
N LEU A 611 -6.72 13.20 25.51
CA LEU A 611 -5.81 13.72 24.50
C LEU A 611 -6.54 14.54 23.43
N PRO A 612 -5.86 15.54 22.83
CA PRO A 612 -6.27 16.16 21.57
C PRO A 612 -6.52 15.11 20.48
N SER A 613 -7.38 15.42 19.49
CA SER A 613 -7.80 14.44 18.47
C SER A 613 -6.63 13.77 17.75
N TYR A 614 -5.65 14.55 17.30
CA TYR A 614 -4.51 14.04 16.55
C TYR A 614 -3.59 13.13 17.40
N MET A 615 -3.37 13.47 18.68
CA MET A 615 -2.63 12.61 19.62
C MET A 615 -3.42 11.36 20.01
N ARG A 616 -4.75 11.46 20.07
CA ARG A 616 -5.64 10.33 20.35
C ARG A 616 -5.57 9.29 19.25
N SER A 617 -5.63 9.69 17.99
CA SER A 617 -5.52 8.77 16.85
C SER A 617 -4.14 8.10 16.84
N CYS A 618 -3.07 8.88 17.05
CA CYS A 618 -1.71 8.35 17.20
C CYS A 618 -1.61 7.33 18.36
N TYR A 619 -2.15 7.67 19.53
CA TYR A 619 -2.19 6.78 20.70
C TYR A 619 -2.95 5.49 20.41
N ASN A 620 -4.12 5.56 19.77
CA ASN A 620 -4.94 4.40 19.45
C ASN A 620 -4.23 3.47 18.45
N ALA A 621 -3.57 4.03 17.44
CA ALA A 621 -2.78 3.26 16.49
C ALA A 621 -1.60 2.56 17.20
N LEU A 622 -0.86 3.30 18.02
CA LEU A 622 0.25 2.79 18.83
C LEU A 622 -0.21 1.67 19.76
N TYR A 623 -1.30 1.89 20.50
CA TYR A 623 -1.89 0.92 21.42
C TYR A 623 -2.30 -0.34 20.67
N THR A 624 -3.07 -0.22 19.60
CA THR A 624 -3.61 -1.36 18.84
C THR A 624 -2.49 -2.20 18.23
N ILE A 625 -1.58 -1.58 17.47
CA ILE A 625 -0.49 -2.27 16.78
C ILE A 625 0.44 -2.97 17.78
N THR A 626 0.75 -2.30 18.90
CA THR A 626 1.63 -2.88 19.92
C THR A 626 0.98 -4.09 20.61
N ASN A 627 -0.33 -4.03 20.90
CA ASN A 627 -1.07 -5.16 21.45
C ASN A 627 -1.15 -6.32 20.46
N GLU A 628 -1.37 -6.07 19.17
CA GLU A 628 -1.34 -7.11 18.12
C GLU A 628 0.01 -7.82 18.04
N ILE A 629 1.11 -7.08 18.15
CA ILE A 629 2.47 -7.64 18.18
C ILE A 629 2.68 -8.50 19.42
N ALA A 630 2.22 -8.03 20.59
CA ALA A 630 2.29 -8.80 21.83
C ALA A 630 1.53 -10.12 21.72
N GLU A 631 0.29 -10.08 21.21
CA GLU A 631 -0.50 -11.28 20.95
C GLU A 631 0.17 -12.23 19.95
N MET A 632 0.78 -11.68 18.90
CA MET A 632 1.50 -12.48 17.90
C MET A 632 2.67 -13.24 18.54
N ALA A 633 3.41 -12.58 19.44
CA ALA A 633 4.50 -13.19 20.17
C ALA A 633 4.00 -14.21 21.20
N GLU A 634 2.90 -13.93 21.91
CA GLU A 634 2.29 -14.86 22.86
C GLU A 634 1.81 -16.13 22.16
N LYS A 635 1.09 -15.99 21.04
CA LYS A 635 0.61 -17.13 20.23
C LYS A 635 1.76 -17.98 19.69
N LYS A 636 2.90 -17.37 19.36
CA LYS A 636 4.04 -18.07 18.74
C LYS A 636 5.03 -18.67 19.75
N HIS A 637 5.31 -17.94 20.82
CA HIS A 637 6.38 -18.26 21.77
C HIS A 637 5.89 -18.49 23.20
N GLY A 638 4.60 -18.26 23.49
CA GLY A 638 4.04 -18.37 24.84
C GLY A 638 4.45 -17.23 25.79
N LEU A 639 4.97 -16.12 25.25
CA LEU A 639 5.49 -14.99 26.01
C LEU A 639 4.50 -13.83 25.98
N ASN A 640 3.91 -13.51 27.13
CA ASN A 640 3.11 -12.29 27.27
C ASN A 640 4.05 -11.08 27.48
N SER A 641 4.30 -10.36 26.38
CA SER A 641 5.31 -9.30 26.33
C SER A 641 4.73 -7.88 26.41
N ILE A 642 3.41 -7.71 26.57
CA ILE A 642 2.79 -6.37 26.48
C ILE A 642 3.36 -5.40 27.53
N ASN A 643 3.63 -5.90 28.74
CA ASN A 643 4.23 -5.11 29.82
C ASN A 643 5.64 -4.59 29.46
N HIS A 644 6.39 -5.34 28.66
CA HIS A 644 7.71 -4.92 28.20
C HIS A 644 7.60 -3.93 27.04
N LEU A 645 6.70 -4.18 26.08
CA LEU A 645 6.49 -3.27 24.94
C LEU A 645 5.99 -1.90 25.41
N ARG A 646 5.02 -1.86 26.33
CA ARG A 646 4.53 -0.59 26.92
C ARG A 646 5.63 0.16 27.68
N LYS A 647 6.50 -0.57 28.40
CA LYS A 647 7.63 0.04 29.14
C LYS A 647 8.62 0.68 28.16
N ALA A 648 8.91 0.00 27.05
CA ALA A 648 9.79 0.56 26.02
C ALA A 648 9.19 1.82 25.38
N TRP A 649 7.89 1.84 25.09
CA TRP A 649 7.20 3.05 24.62
C TRP A 649 7.27 4.18 25.65
N ALA A 650 6.99 3.90 26.92
CA ALA A 650 7.11 4.89 27.99
C ALA A 650 8.53 5.47 28.10
N THR A 651 9.57 4.63 27.95
CA THR A 651 10.96 5.09 27.93
C THR A 651 11.26 6.01 26.75
N LEU A 652 10.73 5.72 25.56
CA LEU A 652 10.87 6.60 24.40
C LEU A 652 10.21 7.97 24.64
N PHE A 653 8.96 7.97 25.13
CA PHE A 653 8.23 9.20 25.45
C PHE A 653 8.90 10.03 26.55
N ASP A 654 9.46 9.38 27.59
CA ASP A 654 10.24 10.08 28.62
C ASP A 654 11.48 10.76 28.02
N GLY A 655 12.12 10.13 27.03
CA GLY A 655 13.23 10.71 26.28
C GLY A 655 12.81 11.94 25.47
N PHE A 656 11.72 11.85 24.69
CA PHE A 656 11.22 12.99 23.93
C PHE A 656 10.75 14.14 24.84
N MET A 657 10.17 13.83 26.00
CA MET A 657 9.83 14.85 27.01
C MET A 657 11.06 15.59 27.56
N VAL A 658 12.23 14.95 27.61
CA VAL A 658 13.48 15.62 28.01
C VAL A 658 13.89 16.63 26.94
N GLU A 659 13.85 16.26 25.66
CA GLU A 659 14.15 17.15 24.52
C GLU A 659 13.17 18.32 24.45
N ALA A 660 11.86 18.06 24.54
CA ALA A 660 10.83 19.09 24.56
C ALA A 660 11.01 20.07 25.74
N ARG A 661 11.46 19.59 26.91
CA ARG A 661 11.77 20.46 28.05
C ARG A 661 13.00 21.31 27.79
N TRP A 662 14.07 20.75 27.24
CA TRP A 662 15.26 21.53 26.89
C TRP A 662 14.90 22.70 25.97
N LEU A 663 14.08 22.43 24.95
CA LEU A 663 13.58 23.44 24.03
C LEU A 663 12.70 24.48 24.73
N ALA A 664 11.75 24.05 25.57
CA ALA A 664 10.79 24.95 26.21
C ALA A 664 11.41 25.97 27.20
N ILE A 665 12.57 25.65 27.80
CA ILE A 665 13.27 26.56 28.74
C ILE A 665 14.59 27.10 28.21
N ASP A 666 14.84 26.98 26.89
CA ASP A 666 16.09 27.36 26.23
C ASP A 666 17.35 26.76 26.92
N GLN A 667 17.20 25.56 27.48
CA GLN A 667 18.31 24.87 28.15
C GLN A 667 19.18 24.17 27.10
N VAL A 668 20.43 24.59 27.02
CA VAL A 668 21.44 23.95 26.18
C VAL A 668 22.03 22.75 26.93
N PRO A 669 21.77 21.49 26.51
CA PRO A 669 22.40 20.32 27.11
C PRO A 669 23.89 20.25 26.79
N THR A 670 24.64 19.47 27.57
CA THR A 670 25.99 19.07 27.14
C THR A 670 25.90 18.11 25.96
N ALA A 671 26.93 18.06 25.11
CA ALA A 671 26.96 17.13 23.97
C ALA A 671 26.78 15.67 24.44
N GLU A 672 27.35 15.31 25.60
CA GLU A 672 27.21 13.98 26.18
C GLU A 672 25.80 13.71 26.73
N ASP A 673 25.19 14.68 27.42
CA ASP A 673 23.81 14.53 27.90
C ASP A 673 22.81 14.43 26.75
N TYR A 674 23.01 15.23 25.69
CA TYR A 674 22.25 15.14 24.45
C TYR A 674 22.41 13.76 23.82
N LEU A 675 23.64 13.26 23.65
CA LEU A 675 23.86 11.93 23.07
C LEU A 675 23.21 10.82 23.90
N ARG A 676 23.28 10.92 25.24
CA ARG A 676 22.68 9.94 26.15
C ARG A 676 21.16 9.87 25.98
N ASN A 677 20.48 11.02 25.87
CA ASN A 677 19.04 11.05 25.57
C ASN A 677 18.76 10.61 24.13
N GLY A 678 19.57 11.10 23.19
CA GLY A 678 19.57 10.82 21.76
C GLY A 678 19.61 9.33 21.42
N VAL A 679 20.24 8.50 22.28
CA VAL A 679 20.21 7.03 22.17
C VAL A 679 18.80 6.49 22.35
N VAL A 680 18.06 7.00 23.33
CA VAL A 680 16.67 6.58 23.59
C VAL A 680 15.76 7.12 22.49
N THR A 681 15.85 8.41 22.20
CA THR A 681 14.98 9.12 21.24
C THR A 681 15.26 8.74 19.79
N SER A 682 16.38 8.06 19.50
CA SER A 682 16.61 7.44 18.18
C SER A 682 15.56 6.39 17.79
N GLY A 683 14.76 5.90 18.75
CA GLY A 683 13.76 4.85 18.54
C GLY A 683 14.33 3.45 18.27
N VAL A 684 15.65 3.32 18.11
CA VAL A 684 16.33 2.03 17.90
C VAL A 684 16.12 1.06 19.06
N PRO A 685 16.25 1.46 20.35
CA PRO A 685 16.01 0.55 21.47
C PRO A 685 14.58 0.00 21.48
N LEU A 686 13.58 0.85 21.27
CA LEU A 686 12.17 0.46 21.17
C LEU A 686 11.96 -0.55 20.02
N THR A 687 12.52 -0.27 18.86
CA THR A 687 12.41 -1.14 17.68
C THR A 687 13.03 -2.51 17.94
N PHE A 688 14.19 -2.57 18.60
CA PHE A 688 14.82 -3.84 18.97
C PHE A 688 14.01 -4.63 19.99
N VAL A 689 13.39 -3.98 20.98
CA VAL A 689 12.49 -4.65 21.92
C VAL A 689 11.31 -5.32 21.19
N HIS A 690 10.72 -4.65 20.21
CA HIS A 690 9.66 -5.21 19.37
C HIS A 690 10.18 -6.37 18.50
N ILE A 691 11.35 -6.22 17.86
CA ILE A 691 11.95 -7.28 17.05
C ILE A 691 12.25 -8.51 17.91
N PHE A 692 12.89 -8.34 19.07
CA PHE A 692 13.28 -9.41 19.97
C PHE A 692 12.07 -10.15 20.53
N THR A 693 10.97 -9.43 20.77
CA THR A 693 9.66 -10.02 21.10
C THR A 693 9.16 -10.92 19.97
N LEU A 694 9.16 -10.44 18.72
CA LEU A 694 8.69 -11.20 17.55
C LEU A 694 9.57 -12.41 17.23
N VAL A 695 10.90 -12.30 17.37
CA VAL A 695 11.83 -13.41 17.07
C VAL A 695 11.99 -14.40 18.24
N GLY A 696 11.41 -14.11 19.41
CA GLY A 696 11.46 -14.98 20.58
C GLY A 696 12.84 -15.00 21.24
N CYS A 697 13.36 -13.84 21.62
CA CYS A 697 14.65 -13.75 22.31
C CYS A 697 14.57 -14.38 23.72
N GLU A 698 15.53 -15.27 24.05
CA GLU A 698 15.57 -16.01 25.33
C GLU A 698 15.98 -15.13 26.52
N GLN A 699 16.53 -13.94 26.26
CA GLN A 699 16.92 -13.02 27.32
C GLN A 699 15.72 -12.25 27.87
N SER A 700 15.83 -11.83 29.14
CA SER A 700 14.84 -10.97 29.76
C SER A 700 14.75 -9.64 29.03
N ILE A 701 13.65 -9.42 28.31
CA ILE A 701 13.37 -8.16 27.59
C ILE A 701 13.39 -6.97 28.55
N GLU A 702 12.96 -7.17 29.80
CA GLU A 702 13.03 -6.13 30.83
C GLU A 702 14.46 -5.67 31.11
N SER A 703 15.41 -6.60 31.19
CA SER A 703 16.83 -6.25 31.36
C SER A 703 17.40 -5.49 30.17
N LEU A 704 16.86 -5.69 28.97
CA LEU A 704 17.29 -4.97 27.76
C LEU A 704 16.88 -3.51 27.80
N ILE A 705 15.69 -3.23 28.33
CA ILE A 705 15.17 -1.87 28.49
C ILE A 705 15.97 -1.14 29.59
N ASP A 706 16.19 -1.80 30.73
CA ASP A 706 16.81 -1.15 31.89
C ASP A 706 18.32 -0.96 31.75
N GLN A 707 19.02 -1.94 31.16
CA GLN A 707 20.49 -1.92 31.08
C GLN A 707 21.00 -1.38 29.75
N MET A 708 20.15 -1.35 28.71
CA MET A 708 20.51 -0.99 27.33
C MET A 708 21.91 -1.49 26.94
N PRO A 709 22.11 -2.82 26.83
CA PRO A 709 23.42 -3.38 26.58
C PRO A 709 24.02 -2.86 25.27
N SER A 710 25.36 -2.90 25.14
CA SER A 710 26.09 -2.36 24.00
C SER A 710 25.56 -2.85 22.64
N VAL A 711 25.03 -4.07 22.54
CA VAL A 711 24.43 -4.58 21.30
C VAL A 711 23.21 -3.76 20.82
N ILE A 712 22.52 -3.07 21.73
CA ILE A 712 21.38 -2.17 21.47
C ILE A 712 21.86 -0.73 21.41
N SER A 713 22.66 -0.29 22.38
CA SER A 713 23.07 1.11 22.48
C SER A 713 24.06 1.53 21.39
N CYS A 714 24.93 0.64 20.90
CA CYS A 714 25.89 0.97 19.84
C CYS A 714 25.17 1.31 18.51
N PRO A 715 24.25 0.49 17.98
CA PRO A 715 23.46 0.87 16.81
C PRO A 715 22.69 2.18 16.99
N ALA A 716 22.11 2.42 18.17
CA ALA A 716 21.39 3.66 18.48
C ALA A 716 22.30 4.89 18.44
N LYS A 717 23.48 4.83 19.06
CA LYS A 717 24.49 5.90 19.00
C LYS A 717 25.00 6.14 17.57
N ILE A 718 25.22 5.06 16.82
CA ILE A 718 25.62 5.16 15.40
C ILE A 718 24.53 5.87 14.60
N LEU A 719 23.25 5.60 14.89
CA LEU A 719 22.12 6.28 14.25
C LEU A 719 22.15 7.76 14.57
N ARG A 720 22.06 8.12 15.85
CA ARG A 720 22.01 9.52 16.29
C ARG A 720 23.19 10.33 15.76
N LEU A 721 24.41 9.81 15.87
CA LEU A 721 25.60 10.51 15.38
C LEU A 721 25.63 10.63 13.84
N ARG A 722 25.00 9.72 13.09
CA ARG A 722 24.92 9.80 11.62
C ARG A 722 23.85 10.78 11.16
N ASP A 723 22.72 10.76 11.86
CA ASP A 723 21.57 11.66 11.71
C ASP A 723 22.03 13.12 11.88
N ASP A 724 22.67 13.43 13.01
CA ASP A 724 23.21 14.76 13.35
C ASP A 724 24.32 15.28 12.41
N MET A 725 24.94 14.38 11.63
CA MET A 725 25.90 14.75 10.60
C MET A 725 25.23 15.14 9.27
N GLY A 726 23.97 14.75 9.07
CA GLY A 726 23.15 15.13 7.93
C GLY A 726 22.86 16.64 7.86
N SER A 727 22.11 17.06 6.83
CA SER A 727 21.66 18.46 6.73
C SER A 727 20.16 18.57 6.97
N ALA A 728 19.76 19.48 7.86
CA ALA A 728 18.39 19.83 8.27
C ALA A 728 17.38 20.15 7.14
N LYS A 729 17.76 20.06 5.86
CA LYS A 729 16.87 20.26 4.72
C LYS A 729 15.92 19.09 4.46
N ASP A 730 16.23 17.90 4.98
CA ASP A 730 15.45 16.67 4.75
C ASP A 730 14.27 16.48 5.72
N GLU A 731 14.25 17.22 6.82
CA GLU A 731 13.27 17.06 7.91
C GLU A 731 12.15 18.10 7.89
N ALA A 732 12.18 19.08 6.97
CA ALA A 732 11.34 20.27 7.01
C ALA A 732 11.39 21.03 8.37
N GLN A 733 12.34 20.68 9.24
CA GLN A 733 12.64 21.32 10.50
C GLN A 733 13.52 22.55 10.22
N GLU A 734 13.12 23.72 10.69
CA GLU A 734 13.91 24.96 10.57
C GLU A 734 15.18 24.96 11.46
N GLY A 735 15.75 23.79 11.76
CA GLY A 735 16.98 23.63 12.56
C GLY A 735 16.81 23.95 14.05
N PHE A 736 15.61 23.73 14.61
CA PHE A 736 15.28 24.02 16.00
C PHE A 736 15.58 22.87 16.99
N ASP A 737 15.80 21.65 16.50
CA ASP A 737 15.94 20.40 17.25
C ASP A 737 17.34 20.19 17.88
N GLY A 738 18.36 20.89 17.37
CA GLY A 738 19.73 20.88 17.91
C GLY A 738 20.45 19.55 17.66
N SER A 739 21.69 19.61 17.17
CA SER A 739 22.48 18.41 16.85
C SER A 739 23.66 18.21 17.79
N TYR A 740 24.12 16.97 17.97
CA TYR A 740 25.36 16.68 18.73
C TYR A 740 26.54 17.51 18.23
N ARG A 741 26.62 17.72 16.91
CA ARG A 741 27.65 18.56 16.28
C ARG A 741 27.60 19.99 16.83
N ASP A 742 26.42 20.57 16.94
CA ASP A 742 26.24 21.95 17.36
C ASP A 742 26.57 22.10 18.84
N PHE A 743 26.09 21.20 19.71
CA PHE A 743 26.45 21.20 21.13
C PHE A 743 27.96 20.98 21.35
N TYR A 744 28.58 20.07 20.59
CA TYR A 744 30.02 19.85 20.66
C TYR A 744 30.83 21.10 20.27
N LEU A 745 30.39 21.84 19.24
CA LEU A 745 31.02 23.09 18.81
C LEU A 745 30.82 24.22 19.85
N MET A 746 29.67 24.26 20.52
CA MET A 746 29.43 25.19 21.63
C MET A 746 30.38 24.92 22.81
N GLU A 747 30.61 23.65 23.15
CA GLU A 747 31.56 23.26 24.19
C GLU A 747 33.03 23.44 23.77
N ASN A 748 33.31 23.36 22.47
CA ASN A 748 34.66 23.43 21.90
C ASN A 748 34.78 24.55 20.85
N PRO A 749 34.73 25.85 21.22
CA PRO A 749 34.70 26.97 20.27
C PRO A 749 35.93 27.12 19.37
N ARG A 750 37.01 26.38 19.66
CA ARG A 750 38.25 26.37 18.86
C ARG A 750 38.23 25.32 17.75
N CYS A 751 37.27 24.40 17.76
CA CYS A 751 37.10 23.37 16.73
C CYS A 751 36.33 23.93 15.54
N SER A 752 36.77 23.60 14.34
CA SER A 752 35.98 23.84 13.12
C SER A 752 34.90 22.76 12.97
N ARG A 753 33.92 23.00 12.09
CA ARG A 753 32.91 21.99 11.72
C ARG A 753 33.55 20.68 11.26
N ASN A 754 34.64 20.75 10.50
CA ASN A 754 35.37 19.56 10.04
C ASN A 754 36.03 18.80 11.21
N ASP A 755 36.50 19.51 12.24
CA ASP A 755 37.07 18.87 13.43
C ASP A 755 36.00 18.16 14.25
N ALA A 756 34.81 18.76 14.37
CA ALA A 756 33.65 18.13 15.01
C ALA A 756 33.18 16.88 14.23
N GLU A 757 33.05 16.97 12.91
CA GLU A 757 32.68 15.82 12.05
C GLU A 757 33.73 14.69 12.14
N ALA A 758 35.02 15.02 12.15
CA ALA A 758 36.09 14.03 12.34
C ALA A 758 36.02 13.35 13.73
N TYR A 759 35.69 14.11 14.77
CA TYR A 759 35.47 13.55 16.11
C TYR A 759 34.24 12.63 16.16
N MET A 760 33.11 13.03 15.56
CA MET A 760 31.92 12.18 15.45
C MET A 760 32.19 10.90 14.66
N HIS A 761 32.96 10.96 13.57
CA HIS A 761 33.43 9.76 12.87
C HIS A 761 34.25 8.82 13.77
N SER A 762 35.08 9.37 14.67
CA SER A 762 35.85 8.57 15.63
C SER A 762 34.96 7.93 16.71
N LEU A 763 33.88 8.60 17.13
CA LEU A 763 32.86 8.03 18.01
C LEU A 763 32.15 6.86 17.33
N ILE A 764 31.68 7.06 16.11
CA ILE A 764 31.02 6.00 15.31
C ILE A 764 31.95 4.79 15.13
N ALA A 765 33.24 5.01 14.88
CA ALA A 765 34.23 3.93 14.77
C ALA A 765 34.36 3.13 16.08
N ARG A 766 34.42 3.82 17.24
CA ARG A 766 34.46 3.16 18.56
C ARG A 766 33.20 2.33 18.83
N GLU A 767 32.03 2.85 18.50
CA GLU A 767 30.76 2.12 18.67
C GLU A 767 30.69 0.88 17.74
N TRP A 768 31.27 0.95 16.53
CA TRP A 768 31.44 -0.22 15.67
C TRP A 768 32.38 -1.27 16.27
N GLU A 769 33.51 -0.85 16.84
CA GLU A 769 34.46 -1.75 17.51
C GLU A 769 33.80 -2.47 18.69
N GLU A 770 33.02 -1.75 19.50
CA GLU A 770 32.28 -2.31 20.62
C GLU A 770 31.18 -3.27 20.16
N LEU A 771 30.37 -2.87 19.18
CA LEU A 771 29.34 -3.74 18.60
C LEU A 771 29.93 -5.02 18.05
N ASN A 772 31.05 -4.93 17.33
CA ASN A 772 31.78 -6.11 16.83
C ASN A 772 32.29 -7.00 17.98
N ARG A 773 32.76 -6.40 19.09
CA ARG A 773 33.20 -7.16 20.27
C ARG A 773 32.05 -7.96 20.86
N GLU A 774 30.91 -7.33 21.09
CA GLU A 774 29.71 -7.99 21.62
C GLU A 774 29.21 -9.10 20.70
N CYS A 775 29.17 -8.82 19.40
CA CYS A 775 28.61 -9.73 18.41
C CYS A 775 29.49 -10.95 18.11
N LEU A 776 30.82 -10.80 18.18
CA LEU A 776 31.76 -11.85 17.79
C LEU A 776 32.33 -12.60 19.00
N TYR A 777 32.54 -11.92 20.13
CA TYR A 777 33.26 -12.48 21.29
C TYR A 777 32.36 -12.74 22.49
N THR A 778 31.49 -11.80 22.89
CA THR A 778 30.68 -11.94 24.11
C THR A 778 29.52 -12.94 23.91
N ARG A 779 28.91 -12.99 22.71
CA ARG A 779 27.82 -13.91 22.32
C ARG A 779 26.66 -13.96 23.33
N THR A 780 26.38 -12.84 23.98
CA THR A 780 25.30 -12.73 24.98
C THR A 780 23.95 -13.10 24.35
N PHE A 781 23.72 -12.65 23.11
CA PHE A 781 22.45 -12.80 22.37
C PHE A 781 22.47 -13.93 21.36
N SER A 782 21.27 -14.43 21.03
CA SER A 782 21.11 -15.43 19.97
C SER A 782 21.62 -14.89 18.63
N SER A 783 22.08 -15.80 17.76
CA SER A 783 22.64 -15.44 16.45
C SER A 783 21.69 -14.58 15.60
N ASN A 784 20.37 -14.79 15.73
CA ASN A 784 19.38 -13.97 15.04
C ASN A 784 19.31 -12.55 15.60
N CYS A 785 19.27 -12.37 16.93
CA CYS A 785 19.21 -11.05 17.55
C CYS A 785 20.48 -10.23 17.26
N THR A 786 21.65 -10.86 17.42
CA THR A 786 22.95 -10.26 17.10
C THR A 786 23.05 -9.84 15.63
N ARG A 787 22.52 -10.66 14.71
CA ARG A 787 22.51 -10.35 13.27
C ARG A 787 21.59 -9.19 12.94
N VAL A 788 20.43 -9.07 13.60
CA VAL A 788 19.55 -7.90 13.44
C VAL A 788 20.28 -6.64 13.88
N CYS A 789 20.89 -6.61 15.06
CA CYS A 789 21.64 -5.44 15.54
C CYS A 789 22.74 -5.00 14.57
N LEU A 790 23.54 -5.96 14.07
CA LEU A 790 24.58 -5.69 13.09
C LEU A 790 24.02 -5.16 11.77
N ASN A 791 22.92 -5.74 11.28
CA ASN A 791 22.32 -5.32 10.03
C ASN A 791 21.71 -3.92 10.13
N THR A 792 21.06 -3.60 11.24
CA THR A 792 20.59 -2.24 11.52
C THR A 792 21.75 -1.25 11.54
N ALA A 793 22.84 -1.56 12.25
CA ALA A 793 24.04 -0.71 12.25
C ALA A 793 24.62 -0.45 10.85
N ARG A 794 24.66 -1.48 10.00
CA ARG A 794 25.08 -1.35 8.59
C ARG A 794 24.14 -0.46 7.80
N MET A 795 22.82 -0.64 8.02
CA MET A 795 21.81 0.10 7.28
C MET A 795 21.84 1.59 7.56
N ILE A 796 22.10 2.00 8.80
CA ILE A 796 22.21 3.42 9.17
C ILE A 796 23.20 4.15 8.26
N SER A 797 24.35 3.53 7.97
CA SER A 797 25.35 4.14 7.10
C SER A 797 24.87 4.30 5.66
N VAL A 798 23.89 3.53 5.21
CA VAL A 798 23.26 3.68 3.88
C VAL A 798 22.15 4.73 3.91
N MET A 799 21.36 4.76 4.98
CA MET A 799 20.18 5.62 5.13
C MET A 799 20.51 7.09 5.35
N TYR A 800 21.73 7.39 5.80
CA TYR A 800 22.19 8.76 6.10
C TYR A 800 23.43 9.17 5.28
N SER A 801 23.70 8.48 4.17
CA SER A 801 24.80 8.81 3.23
C SER A 801 24.32 9.66 2.06
N TYR A 802 23.96 10.91 2.34
CA TYR A 802 23.52 11.86 1.33
C TYR A 802 24.66 12.33 0.43
N ASN A 803 24.39 12.41 -0.87
CA ASN A 803 25.29 13.10 -1.79
C ASN A 803 25.10 14.63 -1.70
N LYS A 804 25.90 15.41 -2.43
CA LYS A 804 25.80 16.89 -2.45
C LYS A 804 24.46 17.42 -2.97
N GLU A 805 23.65 16.56 -3.60
CA GLU A 805 22.32 16.86 -4.13
C GLU A 805 21.20 16.33 -3.20
N GLN A 806 21.53 15.93 -1.97
CA GLN A 806 20.61 15.35 -0.98
C GLN A 806 19.93 14.05 -1.45
N ARG A 807 20.66 13.22 -2.20
CA ARG A 807 20.19 11.91 -2.67
C ARG A 807 20.92 10.78 -1.99
N LEU A 808 20.16 9.76 -1.58
CA LEU A 808 20.69 8.51 -1.03
C LEU A 808 21.00 7.52 -2.16
N LEU A 809 21.99 7.83 -3.00
CA LEU A 809 22.29 7.04 -4.21
C LEU A 809 22.51 5.54 -3.92
N VAL A 810 23.12 5.20 -2.79
CA VAL A 810 23.32 3.79 -2.38
C VAL A 810 22.00 3.13 -1.99
N LEU A 811 21.09 3.85 -1.32
CA LEU A 811 19.75 3.35 -1.03
C LEU A 811 18.91 3.24 -2.30
N GLU A 812 18.99 4.23 -3.20
CA GLU A 812 18.33 4.18 -4.50
C GLU A 812 18.85 3.01 -5.33
N ASP A 813 20.16 2.74 -5.31
CA ASP A 813 20.78 1.63 -6.03
C ASP A 813 20.50 0.29 -5.36
N TYR A 814 20.44 0.23 -4.02
CA TYR A 814 20.03 -0.96 -3.28
C TYR A 814 18.53 -1.23 -3.45
N ALA A 815 17.69 -0.20 -3.44
CA ALA A 815 16.28 -0.28 -3.76
C ALA A 815 16.13 -0.75 -5.20
N LYS A 816 16.88 -0.17 -6.16
CA LYS A 816 16.98 -0.64 -7.55
C LYS A 816 17.54 -2.05 -7.64
N MET A 817 18.37 -2.54 -6.73
CA MET A 817 18.94 -3.90 -6.70
C MET A 817 18.06 -4.96 -6.01
N LEU A 818 17.26 -4.57 -5.01
CA LEU A 818 16.20 -5.39 -4.40
C LEU A 818 14.98 -5.46 -5.30
N ILE A 819 14.86 -4.41 -6.09
CA ILE A 819 14.13 -4.39 -7.31
C ILE A 819 14.87 -5.38 -8.20
N LEU A 820 15.93 -5.09 -8.97
CA LEU A 820 16.64 -5.97 -9.93
C LEU A 820 16.85 -7.45 -9.53
#